data_AF-A0A537AX58-F1
#
_entry.id   AF-A0A537AX58-F1
#
_cell.length_a   1.000
_cell.length_b   1.000
_cell.length_c   1.000
_cell.angle_alpha   90.00
_cell.angle_beta   90.00
_cell.angle_gamma   90.00
#
_symmetry.space_group_name_H-M   'P 1'
#
loop_
_entity.id
_entity.type
_entity.pdbx_description
1 polymer ?
#
loop_
_entity_poly.entity_id
_entity_poly.type
_entity_poly.pdbx_seq_one_letter_code
_entity_poly.pdbx_strand_id
1 'polypeptide(L)'
;MKFRTEPPPRARLYWRGPVLSDFDGLTWRVGLPQLRRSMSVESADSPVDYEVTLEPHNHNWMFALEMPARIPPAARLTSEYLVISLTPIRSRIRYEMSSFPQFQAASGGGPEDLANALRLPRGVNPRALALAGEWRESLADPGAIVSRAIEFFRGGRFEYTLQPPALGRNSVDEFLFDTKQGFCEHFASSFAFMMRAAGVPARVVTGYQGGDTNPVDGYMVVRQADAHAWAEVWLAGNGWTRVDPTAVAVPIRVELGITATAPGGASLPLARDAFVAGDAATELANDDRDAVLERGRGAAADRALAPSRNTARGSGAARVVALLRQARSRGPCARARRGPARLCEPRCPSAPGERERRARHRRPLRRSALRPGPRRPLDRPSETSGSGIRSLKASHGFFVAAALALQIGSAAAADPPAYPHRREVKQFIAEMVKKHGFTRRELNRVFGKAQFQPAIIKAMEQPAETALASWQAYRAIFINPQRVEAGVQFWNRNAVPLARAASEFGVPEEIIVGIVGVETTYGRNIGTYRVIDALATLAFDYPKRAQFFRGELENYLMLSREAGIDPLRVKGSYAGAIGIPQFMPGSYRRFAVDYDGDGLSDLATSPADAIGSIGNFLKAHGWARGEPVAYSAEVNGEGWRKLAEAGVAPASRAAELAGLGVKPAVPMPPDTRCALIELETPGHPSDFRVTLQNFFVLTRYNRSNLYAAAVMDLAAELARARPGSPAPPPNPGKENS
;
A
#
# COMPACT_ATOMS: atom_id res chain seq x y z
N MET A 1 -3.37 10.18 -19.31
CA MET A 1 -4.06 9.93 -20.59
C MET A 1 -4.77 11.20 -21.02
N LYS A 2 -5.11 11.37 -22.29
CA LYS A 2 -6.03 12.41 -22.77
C LYS A 2 -6.84 11.86 -23.94
N PHE A 3 -8.16 11.88 -23.85
CA PHE A 3 -9.03 11.44 -24.93
C PHE A 3 -9.18 12.56 -25.97
N ARG A 4 -9.42 12.20 -27.24
CA ARG A 4 -9.75 13.16 -28.31
C ARG A 4 -11.24 13.53 -28.33
N THR A 5 -12.07 12.70 -27.72
CA THR A 5 -13.52 12.87 -27.51
C THR A 5 -13.82 12.84 -26.01
N GLU A 6 -15.10 12.86 -25.63
CA GLU A 6 -15.52 12.51 -24.28
C GLU A 6 -15.01 11.11 -23.88
N PRO A 7 -14.49 10.89 -22.66
CA PRO A 7 -14.01 9.60 -22.20
C PRO A 7 -15.16 8.62 -21.92
N PRO A 8 -14.96 7.29 -22.10
CA PRO A 8 -15.93 6.29 -21.64
C PRO A 8 -16.18 6.37 -20.12
N PRO A 9 -17.39 6.00 -19.65
CA PRO A 9 -17.71 5.96 -18.21
C PRO A 9 -16.73 5.10 -17.40
N ARG A 10 -16.48 5.45 -16.12
CA ARG A 10 -15.45 4.81 -15.26
C ARG A 10 -15.50 3.28 -15.23
N ALA A 11 -16.70 2.69 -15.26
CA ALA A 11 -16.90 1.23 -15.31
C ALA A 11 -16.46 0.55 -16.63
N ARG A 12 -16.17 1.32 -17.68
CA ARG A 12 -15.56 0.87 -18.95
C ARG A 12 -14.06 1.16 -19.07
N LEU A 13 -13.47 1.92 -18.13
CA LEU A 13 -12.05 2.32 -18.16
C LEU A 13 -11.12 1.25 -17.59
N TYR A 14 -10.85 0.19 -18.36
CA TYR A 14 -9.94 -0.89 -17.98
C TYR A 14 -8.67 -0.83 -18.83
N TRP A 15 -7.57 -0.45 -18.20
CA TRP A 15 -6.26 -0.23 -18.82
C TRP A 15 -5.45 -1.53 -18.72
N ARG A 16 -5.57 -2.41 -19.72
CA ARG A 16 -4.90 -3.72 -19.72
C ARG A 16 -3.38 -3.56 -19.81
N GLY A 17 -2.68 -4.34 -19.00
CA GLY A 17 -1.23 -4.47 -18.97
C GLY A 17 -0.83 -5.95 -19.05
N PRO A 18 0.16 -6.43 -18.25
CA PRO A 18 0.63 -7.81 -18.29
C PRO A 18 -0.48 -8.85 -18.16
N VAL A 19 -0.49 -9.82 -19.07
CA VAL A 19 -1.37 -10.98 -19.03
C VAL A 19 -0.60 -12.17 -18.46
N LEU A 20 -1.20 -12.83 -17.47
CA LEU A 20 -0.62 -13.91 -16.70
C LEU A 20 -1.37 -15.20 -17.03
N SER A 21 -0.75 -16.04 -17.85
CA SER A 21 -1.32 -17.30 -18.35
C SER A 21 -0.63 -18.54 -17.78
N ASP A 22 0.57 -18.43 -17.23
CA ASP A 22 1.15 -19.51 -16.42
C ASP A 22 0.73 -19.39 -14.94
N PHE A 23 0.45 -20.52 -14.33
CA PHE A 23 0.13 -20.68 -12.92
C PHE A 23 0.75 -21.97 -12.36
N ASP A 24 1.66 -21.84 -11.40
CA ASP A 24 2.37 -22.97 -10.78
C ASP A 24 1.63 -23.60 -9.57
N GLY A 25 0.53 -22.97 -9.13
CA GLY A 25 -0.25 -23.36 -7.96
C GLY A 25 -0.21 -22.36 -6.82
N LEU A 26 0.79 -21.48 -6.81
CA LEU A 26 0.86 -20.34 -5.91
C LEU A 26 1.14 -19.03 -6.67
N THR A 27 1.90 -19.06 -7.76
CA THR A 27 2.34 -17.90 -8.53
C THR A 27 1.69 -17.84 -9.91
N TRP A 28 1.09 -16.71 -10.26
CA TRP A 28 0.74 -16.36 -11.64
C TRP A 28 1.91 -15.64 -12.32
N ARG A 29 2.19 -15.94 -13.60
CA ARG A 29 3.31 -15.36 -14.36
C ARG A 29 2.92 -15.07 -15.82
N VAL A 30 3.58 -14.08 -16.45
CA VAL A 30 3.47 -13.85 -17.89
C VAL A 30 3.92 -15.10 -18.65
N GLY A 31 3.13 -15.52 -19.64
CA GLY A 31 3.45 -16.66 -20.50
C GLY A 31 4.50 -16.34 -21.57
N LEU A 32 4.52 -17.15 -22.64
CA LEU A 32 5.28 -16.88 -23.87
C LEU A 32 4.33 -16.59 -25.03
N PRO A 33 3.62 -15.44 -25.03
CA PRO A 33 2.57 -15.18 -26.00
C PRO A 33 3.13 -14.92 -27.40
N GLN A 34 2.45 -15.46 -28.41
CA GLN A 34 2.86 -15.30 -29.79
C GLN A 34 2.58 -13.88 -30.29
N LEU A 35 3.46 -13.33 -31.14
CA LEU A 35 3.19 -12.04 -31.81
C LEU A 35 2.06 -12.18 -32.85
N ARG A 36 1.31 -11.09 -33.03
CA ARG A 36 0.25 -10.94 -34.05
C ARG A 36 0.49 -9.64 -34.84
N ARG A 37 0.15 -9.66 -36.14
CA ARG A 37 0.21 -8.46 -37.02
C ARG A 37 -1.06 -7.62 -36.95
N SER A 38 -2.19 -8.27 -36.77
CA SER A 38 -3.54 -7.72 -36.60
C SER A 38 -4.40 -8.79 -35.92
N MET A 39 -5.63 -8.44 -35.53
CA MET A 39 -6.64 -9.38 -35.06
C MET A 39 -8.01 -9.01 -35.64
N SER A 40 -8.87 -10.00 -35.86
CA SER A 40 -10.27 -9.75 -36.17
C SER A 40 -11.02 -9.46 -34.88
N VAL A 41 -11.56 -8.24 -34.78
CA VAL A 41 -12.31 -7.71 -33.64
C VAL A 41 -13.63 -7.17 -34.17
N GLU A 42 -14.73 -7.56 -33.54
CA GLU A 42 -16.06 -7.03 -33.77
C GLU A 42 -16.43 -6.12 -32.58
N SER A 43 -17.05 -4.97 -32.87
CA SER A 43 -17.58 -4.07 -31.84
C SER A 43 -18.79 -3.34 -32.39
N ALA A 44 -19.76 -3.06 -31.52
CA ALA A 44 -20.91 -2.22 -31.82
C ALA A 44 -20.58 -0.72 -31.68
N ASP A 45 -19.54 -0.38 -30.90
CA ASP A 45 -19.11 0.99 -30.64
C ASP A 45 -17.92 1.37 -31.55
N SER A 46 -17.87 2.63 -32.00
CA SER A 46 -16.67 3.20 -32.62
C SER A 46 -15.47 3.19 -31.65
N PRO A 47 -14.23 2.98 -32.13
CA PRO A 47 -13.06 3.00 -31.26
C PRO A 47 -12.79 4.42 -30.76
N VAL A 48 -12.45 4.56 -29.48
CA VAL A 48 -12.08 5.84 -28.88
C VAL A 48 -10.59 6.12 -29.09
N ASP A 49 -10.26 7.34 -29.53
CA ASP A 49 -8.89 7.81 -29.70
C ASP A 49 -8.38 8.49 -28.41
N TYR A 50 -7.18 8.14 -27.98
CA TYR A 50 -6.54 8.72 -26.79
C TYR A 50 -5.01 8.74 -26.88
N GLU A 51 -4.42 9.72 -26.19
CA GLU A 51 -3.00 9.82 -25.92
C GLU A 51 -2.68 9.24 -24.53
N VAL A 52 -1.66 8.40 -24.45
CA VAL A 52 -1.02 7.96 -23.22
C VAL A 52 0.29 8.71 -23.05
N THR A 53 0.52 9.28 -21.85
CA THR A 53 1.86 9.60 -21.37
C THR A 53 2.18 8.59 -20.28
N LEU A 54 3.23 7.78 -20.48
CA LEU A 54 3.62 6.65 -19.63
C LEU A 54 4.98 6.93 -18.99
N GLU A 55 5.05 6.83 -17.66
CA GLU A 55 6.29 6.94 -16.89
C GLU A 55 7.19 5.71 -17.06
N PRO A 56 8.52 5.83 -16.86
CA PRO A 56 9.44 4.71 -17.04
C PRO A 56 9.23 3.62 -15.98
N HIS A 57 9.21 2.36 -16.45
CA HIS A 57 9.11 1.16 -15.60
C HIS A 57 10.12 0.08 -15.98
N ASN A 58 10.89 0.24 -17.07
CA ASN A 58 11.93 -0.71 -17.54
C ASN A 58 11.43 -2.11 -17.96
N HIS A 59 10.13 -2.29 -18.23
CA HIS A 59 9.59 -3.45 -18.96
C HIS A 59 9.19 -3.05 -20.40
N ASN A 60 8.81 -4.03 -21.22
CA ASN A 60 8.37 -3.82 -22.60
C ASN A 60 6.85 -3.68 -22.78
N TRP A 61 6.02 -3.96 -21.77
CA TRP A 61 4.56 -3.82 -21.91
C TRP A 61 4.10 -2.36 -21.99
N MET A 62 2.98 -2.13 -22.65
CA MET A 62 2.33 -0.82 -22.80
C MET A 62 0.85 -0.95 -22.41
N PHE A 63 0.29 0.06 -21.75
CA PHE A 63 -1.11 0.05 -21.38
C PHE A 63 -2.02 0.45 -22.55
N ALA A 64 -3.13 -0.27 -22.70
CA ALA A 64 -4.20 0.03 -23.64
C ALA A 64 -5.56 -0.05 -22.93
N LEU A 65 -6.50 0.80 -23.34
CA LEU A 65 -7.89 0.73 -22.89
C LEU A 65 -8.60 -0.45 -23.59
N GLU A 66 -8.87 -1.53 -22.87
CA GLU A 66 -9.45 -2.76 -23.42
C GLU A 66 -8.80 -3.22 -24.73
N MET A 67 -9.54 -3.33 -25.84
CA MET A 67 -9.06 -3.96 -27.08
C MET A 67 -8.39 -2.94 -28.02
N PRO A 68 -7.08 -3.07 -28.33
CA PRO A 68 -6.39 -2.17 -29.26
C PRO A 68 -6.95 -2.24 -30.69
N ALA A 69 -7.56 -1.14 -31.14
CA ALA A 69 -7.97 -0.95 -32.54
C ALA A 69 -6.81 -0.40 -33.39
N ARG A 70 -5.97 0.46 -32.80
CA ARG A 70 -4.77 1.04 -33.42
C ARG A 70 -3.65 1.12 -32.37
N ILE A 71 -2.50 0.52 -32.66
CA ILE A 71 -1.31 0.53 -31.81
C ILE A 71 -0.23 1.48 -32.37
N PRO A 72 0.73 1.95 -31.54
CA PRO A 72 1.84 2.78 -32.01
C PRO A 72 2.75 2.02 -33.01
N PRO A 73 3.35 2.68 -34.02
CA PRO A 73 4.17 2.00 -35.04
C PRO A 73 5.38 1.20 -34.50
N ALA A 74 5.95 1.67 -33.38
CA ALA A 74 7.06 1.03 -32.68
C ALA A 74 6.61 -0.07 -31.67
N ALA A 75 5.33 -0.39 -31.62
CA ALA A 75 4.75 -1.41 -30.76
C ALA A 75 4.33 -2.66 -31.55
N ARG A 76 4.07 -3.77 -30.85
CA ARG A 76 3.53 -5.03 -31.37
C ARG A 76 2.36 -5.48 -30.51
N LEU A 77 1.45 -6.24 -31.10
CA LEU A 77 0.34 -6.89 -30.40
C LEU A 77 0.65 -8.39 -30.24
N THR A 78 0.21 -8.97 -29.13
CA THR A 78 0.35 -10.40 -28.81
C THR A 78 -0.97 -11.15 -29.01
N SER A 79 -0.96 -12.49 -29.02
CA SER A 79 -2.16 -13.32 -28.94
C SER A 79 -2.99 -13.04 -27.67
N GLU A 80 -2.36 -12.54 -26.62
CA GLU A 80 -3.01 -12.18 -25.35
C GLU A 80 -3.55 -10.74 -25.30
N TYR A 81 -3.55 -10.05 -26.45
CA TYR A 81 -4.01 -8.67 -26.62
C TYR A 81 -3.16 -7.63 -25.86
N LEU A 82 -2.07 -8.05 -25.21
CA LEU A 82 -1.07 -7.16 -24.63
C LEU A 82 -0.29 -6.46 -25.75
N VAL A 83 -0.18 -5.13 -25.63
CA VAL A 83 0.68 -4.29 -26.46
C VAL A 83 2.07 -4.24 -25.84
N ILE A 84 3.12 -4.41 -26.66
CA ILE A 84 4.51 -4.32 -26.23
C ILE A 84 5.33 -3.37 -27.11
N SER A 85 6.23 -2.60 -26.51
CA SER A 85 7.29 -1.87 -27.21
C SER A 85 8.42 -2.82 -27.63
N LEU A 86 9.17 -2.45 -28.67
CA LEU A 86 10.36 -3.20 -29.11
C LEU A 86 11.55 -3.10 -28.12
N THR A 87 11.56 -2.09 -27.24
CA THR A 87 12.62 -1.86 -26.24
C THR A 87 12.03 -1.52 -24.86
N PRO A 88 12.73 -1.81 -23.75
CA PRO A 88 12.25 -1.49 -22.40
C PRO A 88 12.03 0.01 -22.18
N ILE A 89 10.93 0.37 -21.54
CA ILE A 89 10.49 1.76 -21.36
C ILE A 89 11.24 2.40 -20.19
N ARG A 90 12.42 2.96 -20.50
CA ARG A 90 13.41 3.52 -19.54
C ARG A 90 13.33 5.03 -19.36
N SER A 91 12.60 5.73 -20.22
CA SER A 91 12.25 7.15 -20.09
C SER A 91 10.74 7.31 -20.09
N ARG A 92 10.22 8.48 -19.67
CA ARG A 92 8.82 8.82 -19.93
C ARG A 92 8.61 8.85 -21.44
N ILE A 93 7.56 8.17 -21.91
CA ILE A 93 7.15 8.17 -23.32
C ILE A 93 5.74 8.73 -23.47
N ARG A 94 5.40 9.12 -24.70
CA ARG A 94 4.07 9.54 -25.12
C ARG A 94 3.69 8.78 -26.39
N TYR A 95 2.48 8.24 -26.44
CA TYR A 95 2.00 7.46 -27.58
C TYR A 95 0.49 7.61 -27.77
N GLU A 96 0.03 7.57 -29.02
CA GLU A 96 -1.39 7.62 -29.37
C GLU A 96 -1.93 6.22 -29.68
N MET A 97 -3.18 5.97 -29.31
CA MET A 97 -3.88 4.72 -29.58
C MET A 97 -5.37 4.96 -29.88
N SER A 98 -5.96 4.00 -30.59
CA SER A 98 -7.40 3.85 -30.72
C SER A 98 -7.79 2.52 -30.10
N SER A 99 -8.91 2.42 -29.37
CA SER A 99 -9.32 1.14 -28.77
C SER A 99 -10.83 1.02 -28.59
N PHE A 100 -11.31 -0.22 -28.51
CA PHE A 100 -12.72 -0.56 -28.29
C PHE A 100 -12.96 -0.86 -26.78
N PRO A 101 -13.71 -0.01 -26.03
CA PRO A 101 -14.01 -0.24 -24.62
C PRO A 101 -14.99 -1.41 -24.38
N GLN A 102 -15.65 -1.89 -25.44
CA GLN A 102 -16.42 -3.13 -25.49
C GLN A 102 -16.16 -3.79 -26.84
N PHE A 103 -15.95 -5.11 -26.85
CA PHE A 103 -15.56 -5.86 -28.05
C PHE A 103 -15.97 -7.33 -27.94
N GLN A 104 -16.02 -8.00 -29.09
CA GLN A 104 -16.00 -9.46 -29.22
C GLN A 104 -14.85 -9.81 -30.17
N ALA A 105 -14.09 -10.85 -29.86
CA ALA A 105 -12.85 -11.15 -30.57
C ALA A 105 -12.90 -12.56 -31.16
N ALA A 106 -13.38 -12.65 -32.41
CA ALA A 106 -13.44 -13.90 -33.18
C ALA A 106 -12.06 -14.60 -33.35
N SER A 107 -10.97 -13.93 -32.99
CA SER A 107 -9.61 -14.48 -32.96
C SER A 107 -8.86 -14.09 -31.68
N GLY A 108 -8.11 -15.02 -31.08
CA GLY A 108 -7.32 -14.72 -29.87
C GLY A 108 -6.72 -15.90 -29.08
N GLY A 109 -7.12 -17.14 -29.36
CA GLY A 109 -6.51 -18.32 -28.74
C GLY A 109 -6.06 -19.32 -29.81
N GLY A 110 -4.76 -19.56 -29.93
CA GLY A 110 -4.26 -20.76 -30.59
C GLY A 110 -4.53 -22.01 -29.74
N PRO A 111 -4.53 -23.22 -30.31
CA PRO A 111 -4.74 -24.45 -29.53
C PRO A 111 -3.76 -24.61 -28.35
N GLU A 112 -2.52 -24.15 -28.52
CA GLU A 112 -1.49 -24.13 -27.47
C GLU A 112 -1.79 -23.07 -26.39
N ASP A 113 -2.21 -21.85 -26.78
CA ASP A 113 -2.62 -20.79 -25.85
C ASP A 113 -3.77 -21.29 -24.94
N LEU A 114 -4.76 -21.96 -25.54
CA LEU A 114 -5.93 -22.50 -24.83
C LEU A 114 -5.58 -23.71 -23.96
N ALA A 115 -4.69 -24.61 -24.40
CA ALA A 115 -4.21 -25.72 -23.60
C ALA A 115 -3.40 -25.24 -22.38
N ASN A 116 -2.53 -24.24 -22.55
CA ASN A 116 -1.82 -23.60 -21.45
C ASN A 116 -2.79 -22.90 -20.49
N ALA A 117 -3.79 -22.20 -21.03
CA ALA A 117 -4.84 -21.55 -20.24
C ALA A 117 -5.85 -22.52 -19.60
N LEU A 118 -5.72 -23.83 -19.78
CA LEU A 118 -6.41 -24.89 -19.02
C LEU A 118 -5.49 -25.57 -17.98
N ARG A 119 -4.18 -25.27 -17.98
CA ARG A 119 -3.20 -25.95 -17.13
C ARG A 119 -3.42 -25.63 -15.65
N LEU A 120 -3.50 -26.67 -14.83
CA LEU A 120 -3.48 -26.59 -13.38
C LEU A 120 -2.40 -27.51 -12.78
N PRO A 121 -1.83 -27.14 -11.62
CA PRO A 121 -1.02 -28.04 -10.81
C PRO A 121 -1.83 -29.25 -10.30
N ARG A 122 -1.14 -30.31 -9.89
CA ARG A 122 -1.75 -31.49 -9.28
C ARG A 122 -1.68 -31.44 -7.76
N GLY A 123 -2.77 -31.78 -7.07
CA GLY A 123 -2.77 -31.97 -5.62
C GLY A 123 -2.71 -30.68 -4.79
N VAL A 124 -3.41 -29.64 -5.24
CA VAL A 124 -3.71 -28.41 -4.46
C VAL A 124 -5.16 -28.00 -4.70
N ASN A 125 -5.74 -27.24 -3.77
CA ASN A 125 -7.11 -26.72 -3.83
C ASN A 125 -8.21 -27.79 -4.10
N PRO A 126 -8.27 -28.88 -3.32
CA PRO A 126 -9.19 -29.99 -3.55
C PRO A 126 -10.69 -29.61 -3.47
N ARG A 127 -11.08 -28.61 -2.66
CA ARG A 127 -12.50 -28.18 -2.53
C ARG A 127 -12.93 -27.38 -3.74
N ALA A 128 -12.07 -26.49 -4.23
CA ALA A 128 -12.26 -25.76 -5.48
C ALA A 128 -12.32 -26.72 -6.69
N LEU A 129 -11.43 -27.72 -6.74
CA LEU A 129 -11.46 -28.76 -7.78
C LEU A 129 -12.75 -29.58 -7.74
N ALA A 130 -13.27 -29.92 -6.56
CA ALA A 130 -14.54 -30.64 -6.42
C ALA A 130 -15.73 -29.79 -6.91
N LEU A 131 -15.87 -28.57 -6.41
CA LEU A 131 -16.95 -27.65 -6.78
C LEU A 131 -16.95 -27.29 -8.27
N ALA A 132 -15.77 -27.08 -8.86
CA ALA A 132 -15.64 -26.85 -10.30
C ALA A 132 -15.93 -28.12 -11.12
N GLY A 133 -15.65 -29.30 -10.58
CA GLY A 133 -16.07 -30.59 -11.13
C GLY A 133 -17.59 -30.73 -11.17
N GLU A 134 -18.27 -30.43 -10.06
CA GLU A 134 -19.74 -30.39 -9.99
C GLU A 134 -20.34 -29.42 -11.02
N TRP A 135 -19.74 -28.23 -11.21
CA TRP A 135 -20.19 -27.29 -12.24
C TRP A 135 -20.03 -27.85 -13.66
N ARG A 136 -18.88 -28.45 -13.97
CA ARG A 136 -18.62 -29.07 -15.29
C ARG A 136 -19.51 -30.29 -15.57
N GLU A 137 -19.90 -31.03 -14.54
CA GLU A 137 -20.78 -32.21 -14.68
C GLU A 137 -22.26 -31.84 -14.74
N SER A 138 -22.67 -30.70 -14.17
CA SER A 138 -24.05 -30.21 -14.18
C SER A 138 -24.37 -29.16 -15.26
N LEU A 139 -23.35 -28.49 -15.83
CA LEU A 139 -23.50 -27.41 -16.82
C LEU A 139 -22.65 -27.73 -18.07
N ALA A 140 -23.31 -28.01 -19.19
CA ALA A 140 -22.65 -28.38 -20.45
C ALA A 140 -22.09 -27.18 -21.24
N ASP A 141 -22.48 -25.95 -20.90
CA ASP A 141 -22.08 -24.73 -21.59
C ASP A 141 -21.06 -23.92 -20.75
N PRO A 142 -19.90 -23.52 -21.33
CA PRO A 142 -18.96 -22.60 -20.70
C PRO A 142 -19.56 -21.27 -20.23
N GLY A 143 -20.54 -20.71 -20.94
CA GLY A 143 -21.23 -19.48 -20.52
C GLY A 143 -22.05 -19.65 -19.23
N ALA A 144 -22.74 -20.80 -19.10
CA ALA A 144 -23.44 -21.19 -17.89
C ALA A 144 -22.49 -21.45 -16.71
N ILE A 145 -21.33 -22.06 -16.95
CA ILE A 145 -20.27 -22.25 -15.94
C ILE A 145 -19.76 -20.89 -15.43
N VAL A 146 -19.45 -19.96 -16.33
CA VAL A 146 -19.04 -18.58 -15.99
C VAL A 146 -20.13 -17.87 -15.20
N SER A 147 -21.40 -18.01 -15.60
CA SER A 147 -22.55 -17.41 -14.91
C SER A 147 -22.73 -17.96 -13.49
N ARG A 148 -22.60 -19.28 -13.29
CA ARG A 148 -22.63 -19.93 -11.97
C ARG A 148 -21.48 -19.47 -11.07
N ALA A 149 -20.28 -19.26 -11.62
CA ALA A 149 -19.17 -18.70 -10.87
C ALA A 149 -19.44 -17.24 -10.44
N ILE A 150 -20.02 -16.43 -11.33
CA ILE A 150 -20.46 -15.06 -11.02
C ILE A 150 -21.53 -15.06 -9.90
N GLU A 151 -22.50 -15.99 -9.93
CA GLU A 151 -23.45 -16.19 -8.83
C GLU A 151 -22.76 -16.54 -7.50
N PHE A 152 -21.80 -17.47 -7.53
CA PHE A 152 -21.04 -17.90 -6.35
C PHE A 152 -20.24 -16.76 -5.72
N PHE A 153 -19.54 -15.96 -6.52
CA PHE A 153 -18.80 -14.79 -6.03
C PHE A 153 -19.73 -13.70 -5.48
N ARG A 154 -20.88 -13.43 -6.13
CA ARG A 154 -21.88 -12.46 -5.66
C ARG A 154 -22.55 -12.88 -4.35
N GLY A 155 -22.90 -14.16 -4.21
CA GLY A 155 -23.56 -14.70 -3.01
C GLY A 155 -22.61 -15.08 -1.87
N GLY A 156 -21.30 -15.13 -2.13
CA GLY A 156 -20.32 -15.78 -1.24
C GLY A 156 -20.07 -15.08 0.10
N ARG A 157 -20.49 -13.81 0.25
CA ARG A 157 -20.12 -12.91 1.37
C ARG A 157 -18.60 -12.76 1.49
N PHE A 158 -17.98 -12.31 0.41
CA PHE A 158 -16.57 -11.94 0.38
C PHE A 158 -16.37 -10.49 0.85
N GLU A 159 -15.23 -10.24 1.48
CA GLU A 159 -14.80 -8.93 1.96
C GLU A 159 -13.53 -8.51 1.21
N TYR A 160 -13.49 -7.27 0.74
CA TYR A 160 -12.29 -6.72 0.11
C TYR A 160 -11.36 -6.15 1.18
N THR A 161 -10.10 -6.56 1.19
CA THR A 161 -9.07 -6.00 2.07
C THR A 161 -7.69 -6.12 1.45
N LEU A 162 -6.86 -5.09 1.64
CA LEU A 162 -5.44 -5.13 1.28
C LEU A 162 -4.59 -5.85 2.35
N GLN A 163 -5.15 -6.13 3.52
CA GLN A 163 -4.55 -6.91 4.61
C GLN A 163 -5.38 -8.18 4.91
N PRO A 164 -5.52 -9.13 3.96
CA PRO A 164 -6.14 -10.42 4.28
C PRO A 164 -5.19 -11.27 5.14
N PRO A 165 -5.67 -12.37 5.75
CA PRO A 165 -4.80 -13.39 6.32
C PRO A 165 -3.85 -13.96 5.25
N ALA A 166 -2.60 -14.25 5.61
CA ALA A 166 -1.71 -15.01 4.74
C ALA A 166 -2.27 -16.43 4.50
N LEU A 167 -2.19 -16.90 3.26
CA LEU A 167 -2.77 -18.16 2.81
C LEU A 167 -1.67 -19.16 2.46
N GLY A 168 -1.91 -20.43 2.79
CA GLY A 168 -0.98 -21.53 2.58
C GLY A 168 -1.06 -22.16 1.18
N ARG A 169 -0.64 -23.42 1.12
CA ARG A 169 -0.54 -24.21 -0.12
C ARG A 169 -1.87 -24.39 -0.86
N ASN A 170 -3.02 -24.25 -0.20
CA ASN A 170 -4.33 -24.36 -0.84
C ASN A 170 -5.04 -22.99 -0.84
N SER A 171 -4.32 -21.92 -1.20
CA SER A 171 -4.80 -20.54 -1.08
C SER A 171 -6.14 -20.27 -1.78
N VAL A 172 -6.50 -21.00 -2.84
CA VAL A 172 -7.82 -20.87 -3.48
C VAL A 172 -8.92 -21.49 -2.64
N ASP A 173 -8.69 -22.65 -2.00
CA ASP A 173 -9.66 -23.21 -1.04
C ASP A 173 -9.80 -22.30 0.19
N GLU A 174 -8.65 -21.88 0.74
CA GLU A 174 -8.57 -21.08 1.96
C GLU A 174 -9.25 -19.71 1.76
N PHE A 175 -9.06 -19.06 0.60
CA PHE A 175 -9.79 -17.84 0.23
C PHE A 175 -11.28 -18.09 -0.04
N LEU A 176 -11.63 -19.04 -0.93
CA LEU A 176 -13.02 -19.19 -1.40
C LEU A 176 -13.98 -19.67 -0.32
N PHE A 177 -13.50 -20.42 0.67
CA PHE A 177 -14.36 -21.09 1.64
C PHE A 177 -14.16 -20.62 3.09
N ASP A 178 -12.93 -20.27 3.48
CA ASP A 178 -12.58 -20.14 4.91
C ASP A 178 -12.32 -18.69 5.35
N THR A 179 -11.39 -17.95 4.71
CA THR A 179 -11.09 -16.55 5.09
C THR A 179 -12.03 -15.54 4.45
N LYS A 180 -12.36 -15.74 3.16
CA LYS A 180 -13.21 -14.89 2.32
C LYS A 180 -12.80 -13.41 2.26
N GLN A 181 -11.58 -13.11 2.68
CA GLN A 181 -10.98 -11.79 2.73
C GLN A 181 -9.82 -11.74 1.73
N GLY A 182 -9.77 -10.71 0.89
CA GLY A 182 -8.69 -10.59 -0.11
C GLY A 182 -8.77 -9.31 -0.93
N PHE A 183 -7.77 -9.10 -1.77
CA PHE A 183 -7.74 -8.04 -2.78
C PHE A 183 -7.84 -8.63 -4.20
N CYS A 184 -7.92 -7.79 -5.23
CA CYS A 184 -8.30 -8.22 -6.59
C CYS A 184 -7.47 -9.37 -7.18
N GLU A 185 -6.17 -9.48 -6.85
CA GLU A 185 -5.32 -10.62 -7.23
C GLU A 185 -5.86 -11.96 -6.69
N HIS A 186 -6.41 -11.99 -5.46
CA HIS A 186 -7.03 -13.18 -4.85
C HIS A 186 -8.35 -13.56 -5.56
N PHE A 187 -9.21 -12.57 -5.84
CA PHE A 187 -10.47 -12.79 -6.57
C PHE A 187 -10.20 -13.29 -8.00
N ALA A 188 -9.31 -12.62 -8.74
CA ALA A 188 -8.97 -12.97 -10.12
C ALA A 188 -8.29 -14.34 -10.23
N SER A 189 -7.31 -14.62 -9.36
CA SER A 189 -6.66 -15.93 -9.28
C SER A 189 -7.65 -17.06 -9.02
N SER A 190 -8.50 -16.90 -7.99
CA SER A 190 -9.42 -17.94 -7.55
C SER A 190 -10.52 -18.19 -8.58
N PHE A 191 -11.02 -17.13 -9.23
CA PHE A 191 -11.96 -17.27 -10.35
C PHE A 191 -11.31 -18.00 -11.54
N ALA A 192 -10.11 -17.59 -11.95
CA ALA A 192 -9.40 -18.23 -13.05
C ALA A 192 -9.08 -19.71 -12.74
N PHE A 193 -8.72 -20.05 -11.51
CA PHE A 193 -8.53 -21.43 -11.06
C PHE A 193 -9.83 -22.25 -11.20
N MET A 194 -10.96 -21.73 -10.70
CA MET A 194 -12.27 -22.39 -10.81
C MET A 194 -12.68 -22.63 -12.26
N MET A 195 -12.44 -21.65 -13.15
CA MET A 195 -12.71 -21.80 -14.58
C MET A 195 -11.86 -22.91 -15.22
N ARG A 196 -10.54 -22.91 -14.98
CA ARG A 196 -9.64 -23.98 -15.47
C ARG A 196 -10.07 -25.36 -14.98
N ALA A 197 -10.41 -25.48 -13.69
CA ALA A 197 -10.88 -26.73 -13.09
C ALA A 197 -12.19 -27.23 -13.72
N ALA A 198 -13.10 -26.30 -14.05
CA ALA A 198 -14.35 -26.58 -14.75
C ALA A 198 -14.16 -26.82 -16.27
N GLY A 199 -12.94 -26.71 -16.82
CA GLY A 199 -12.65 -26.93 -18.24
C GLY A 199 -12.86 -25.70 -19.14
N VAL A 200 -13.02 -24.51 -18.57
CA VAL A 200 -13.08 -23.23 -19.30
C VAL A 200 -11.66 -22.61 -19.31
N PRO A 201 -11.04 -22.36 -20.49
CA PRO A 201 -9.70 -21.77 -20.53
C PRO A 201 -9.73 -20.36 -19.93
N ALA A 202 -8.83 -20.06 -19.00
CA ALA A 202 -8.83 -18.82 -18.25
C ALA A 202 -7.41 -18.30 -17.95
N ARG A 203 -7.28 -16.98 -17.84
CA ARG A 203 -6.04 -16.26 -17.50
C ARG A 203 -6.33 -15.05 -16.63
N VAL A 204 -5.32 -14.53 -15.95
CA VAL A 204 -5.42 -13.28 -15.18
C VAL A 204 -4.79 -12.14 -15.98
N VAL A 205 -5.37 -10.95 -15.94
CA VAL A 205 -4.80 -9.73 -16.52
C VAL A 205 -4.56 -8.74 -15.40
N THR A 206 -3.38 -8.12 -15.37
CA THR A 206 -3.05 -7.01 -14.47
C THR A 206 -3.01 -5.70 -15.25
N GLY A 207 -3.35 -4.59 -14.59
CA GLY A 207 -3.49 -3.29 -15.22
C GLY A 207 -4.04 -2.26 -14.24
N TYR A 208 -4.92 -1.38 -14.72
CA TYR A 208 -5.68 -0.44 -13.87
C TYR A 208 -7.16 -0.42 -14.26
N GLN A 209 -8.01 -0.02 -13.33
CA GLN A 209 -9.44 0.22 -13.57
C GLN A 209 -9.85 1.57 -13.00
N GLY A 210 -10.39 2.44 -13.86
CA GLY A 210 -10.73 3.82 -13.54
C GLY A 210 -9.66 4.81 -14.03
N GLY A 211 -9.19 5.66 -13.12
CA GLY A 211 -8.50 6.93 -13.42
C GLY A 211 -9.47 8.11 -13.48
N ASP A 212 -8.99 9.30 -13.13
CA ASP A 212 -9.80 10.50 -12.92
C ASP A 212 -9.43 11.61 -13.91
N THR A 213 -10.42 12.18 -14.59
CA THR A 213 -10.22 13.30 -15.53
C THR A 213 -10.05 14.61 -14.76
N ASN A 214 -8.91 15.29 -14.93
CA ASN A 214 -8.76 16.68 -14.52
C ASN A 214 -9.67 17.56 -15.40
N PRO A 215 -10.67 18.27 -14.84
CA PRO A 215 -11.59 19.09 -15.63
C PRO A 215 -10.92 20.33 -16.26
N VAL A 216 -9.76 20.76 -15.75
CA VAL A 216 -9.08 21.99 -16.20
C VAL A 216 -8.33 21.81 -17.52
N ASP A 217 -7.68 20.66 -17.72
CA ASP A 217 -6.82 20.40 -18.89
C ASP A 217 -7.25 19.17 -19.73
N GLY A 218 -8.25 18.42 -19.27
CA GLY A 218 -8.77 17.21 -19.91
C GLY A 218 -7.85 16.00 -19.84
N TYR A 219 -6.78 16.02 -19.03
CA TYR A 219 -5.93 14.86 -18.80
C TYR A 219 -6.50 13.96 -17.71
N MET A 220 -6.74 12.70 -18.05
CA MET A 220 -7.11 11.65 -17.11
C MET A 220 -5.87 11.03 -16.47
N VAL A 221 -5.79 11.10 -15.13
CA VAL A 221 -4.70 10.54 -14.34
C VAL A 221 -5.10 9.13 -13.87
N VAL A 222 -4.35 8.13 -14.34
CA VAL A 222 -4.45 6.73 -13.88
C VAL A 222 -3.28 6.50 -12.92
N ARG A 223 -3.55 6.02 -11.71
CA ARG A 223 -2.56 5.92 -10.62
C ARG A 223 -2.35 4.48 -10.18
N GLN A 224 -1.31 4.22 -9.39
CA GLN A 224 -1.11 2.91 -8.74
C GLN A 224 -2.23 2.55 -7.75
N ALA A 225 -3.03 3.53 -7.30
CA ALA A 225 -4.25 3.28 -6.51
C ALA A 225 -5.44 2.76 -7.36
N ASP A 226 -5.41 2.96 -8.67
CA ASP A 226 -6.37 2.39 -9.63
C ASP A 226 -5.96 0.96 -10.07
N ALA A 227 -4.84 0.41 -9.57
CA ALA A 227 -4.29 -0.87 -10.01
C ALA A 227 -5.31 -2.01 -9.87
N HIS A 228 -5.30 -2.96 -10.81
CA HIS A 228 -6.31 -4.00 -10.84
C HIS A 228 -5.82 -5.32 -11.42
N ALA A 229 -6.48 -6.40 -11.00
CA ALA A 229 -6.35 -7.74 -11.54
C ALA A 229 -7.77 -8.29 -11.80
N TRP A 230 -7.99 -8.80 -13.01
CA TRP A 230 -9.26 -9.41 -13.42
C TRP A 230 -9.00 -10.70 -14.20
N ALA A 231 -10.05 -11.50 -14.43
CA ALA A 231 -9.95 -12.72 -15.22
C ALA A 231 -10.37 -12.46 -16.68
N GLU A 232 -9.79 -13.22 -17.60
CA GLU A 232 -10.32 -13.41 -18.95
C GLU A 232 -10.57 -14.90 -19.17
N VAL A 233 -11.74 -15.23 -19.72
CA VAL A 233 -12.17 -16.59 -20.04
C VAL A 233 -12.36 -16.74 -21.54
N TRP A 234 -11.97 -17.88 -22.12
CA TRP A 234 -12.22 -18.15 -23.52
C TRP A 234 -13.62 -18.74 -23.72
N LEU A 235 -14.46 -18.01 -24.47
CA LEU A 235 -15.76 -18.48 -24.93
C LEU A 235 -15.72 -18.64 -26.45
N ALA A 236 -16.21 -19.77 -26.97
CA ALA A 236 -16.25 -19.98 -28.42
C ALA A 236 -17.18 -18.95 -29.08
N GLY A 237 -16.77 -18.40 -30.23
CA GLY A 237 -17.44 -17.27 -30.89
C GLY A 237 -16.97 -15.91 -30.35
N ASN A 238 -17.06 -15.69 -29.04
CA ASN A 238 -16.79 -14.38 -28.42
C ASN A 238 -15.30 -14.09 -28.16
N GLY A 239 -14.49 -15.15 -28.03
CA GLY A 239 -13.06 -15.07 -27.71
C GLY A 239 -12.75 -14.87 -26.23
N TRP A 240 -11.62 -14.22 -25.94
CA TRP A 240 -11.24 -13.86 -24.56
C TRP A 240 -12.16 -12.77 -24.02
N THR A 241 -13.08 -13.20 -23.15
CA THR A 241 -14.12 -12.38 -22.54
C THR A 241 -13.70 -12.00 -21.12
N ARG A 242 -13.78 -10.70 -20.79
CA ARG A 242 -13.43 -10.16 -19.48
C ARG A 242 -14.46 -10.53 -18.42
N VAL A 243 -14.00 -11.02 -17.26
CA VAL A 243 -14.81 -11.18 -16.04
C VAL A 243 -14.06 -10.58 -14.86
N ASP A 244 -14.69 -9.65 -14.15
CA ASP A 244 -14.15 -9.11 -12.90
C ASP A 244 -14.88 -9.72 -11.69
N PRO A 245 -14.34 -10.78 -11.05
CA PRO A 245 -14.91 -11.36 -9.83
C PRO A 245 -14.91 -10.37 -8.65
N THR A 246 -14.04 -9.36 -8.65
CA THR A 246 -14.00 -8.32 -7.62
C THR A 246 -15.23 -7.40 -7.75
N ALA A 247 -15.55 -6.96 -8.96
CA ALA A 247 -16.75 -6.18 -9.26
C ALA A 247 -18.05 -6.93 -8.94
N VAL A 248 -18.04 -8.25 -9.14
CA VAL A 248 -19.20 -9.12 -8.91
C VAL A 248 -19.45 -9.36 -7.42
N ALA A 249 -18.38 -9.52 -6.63
CA ALA A 249 -18.47 -9.76 -5.20
C ALA A 249 -18.60 -8.47 -4.37
N VAL A 250 -17.93 -7.38 -4.78
CA VAL A 250 -17.85 -6.10 -4.07
C VAL A 250 -18.06 -4.93 -5.05
N PRO A 251 -19.31 -4.68 -5.53
CA PRO A 251 -19.57 -3.78 -6.67
C PRO A 251 -19.05 -2.35 -6.50
N ILE A 252 -19.15 -1.80 -5.29
CA ILE A 252 -18.70 -0.45 -4.93
C ILE A 252 -17.20 -0.21 -5.24
N ARG A 253 -16.38 -1.26 -5.34
CA ARG A 253 -14.96 -1.19 -5.69
C ARG A 253 -14.72 -0.74 -7.15
N VAL A 254 -15.62 -1.03 -8.09
CA VAL A 254 -15.45 -0.60 -9.50
C VAL A 254 -15.93 0.84 -9.72
N GLU A 255 -16.95 1.26 -8.98
CA GLU A 255 -17.49 2.62 -9.05
C GLU A 255 -16.56 3.60 -8.31
N LEU A 256 -16.04 3.23 -7.13
CA LEU A 256 -15.27 4.12 -6.25
C LEU A 256 -13.76 3.79 -6.14
N GLY A 257 -13.28 2.65 -6.67
CA GLY A 257 -11.88 2.22 -6.63
C GLY A 257 -11.49 1.38 -5.39
N ILE A 258 -10.22 0.93 -5.33
CA ILE A 258 -9.65 0.18 -4.18
C ILE A 258 -9.88 0.95 -2.88
N THR A 259 -9.64 2.26 -2.96
CA THR A 259 -9.62 3.26 -1.89
C THR A 259 -10.90 3.37 -1.08
N ALA A 260 -12.03 2.87 -1.60
CA ALA A 260 -13.32 2.86 -0.92
C ALA A 260 -13.60 1.60 -0.08
N THR A 261 -12.71 0.60 -0.09
CA THR A 261 -13.05 -0.75 0.41
C THR A 261 -12.03 -1.42 1.33
N ALA A 262 -10.82 -0.87 1.53
CA ALA A 262 -9.79 -1.50 2.37
C ALA A 262 -9.25 -0.56 3.46
N PRO A 263 -9.02 -1.06 4.70
CA PRO A 263 -8.30 -0.31 5.73
C PRO A 263 -6.88 0.09 5.27
N GLY A 264 -6.48 1.32 5.60
CA GLY A 264 -5.17 1.86 5.21
C GLY A 264 -4.01 1.18 5.94
N GLY A 265 -3.05 0.64 5.18
CA GLY A 265 -1.83 0.06 5.76
C GLY A 265 -1.14 -1.07 4.99
N ALA A 266 -1.52 -1.37 3.74
CA ALA A 266 -0.91 -2.44 2.95
C ALA A 266 -0.41 -1.98 1.58
N SER A 267 0.48 -2.81 0.99
CA SER A 267 0.97 -2.59 -0.37
C SER A 267 -0.17 -2.74 -1.37
N LEU A 268 -0.43 -1.67 -2.12
CA LEU A 268 -1.29 -1.75 -3.31
C LEU A 268 -0.75 -2.83 -4.29
N PRO A 269 -1.64 -3.52 -5.03
CA PRO A 269 -1.29 -4.16 -6.28
C PRO A 269 -0.53 -3.19 -7.20
N LEU A 270 0.31 -3.72 -8.06
CA LEU A 270 0.88 -2.99 -9.19
C LEU A 270 0.59 -3.82 -10.44
N ALA A 271 0.62 -3.22 -11.64
CA ALA A 271 0.79 -4.03 -12.85
C ALA A 271 2.14 -4.78 -12.73
N ARG A 272 2.12 -6.11 -12.78
CA ARG A 272 3.28 -6.98 -12.48
C ARG A 272 3.34 -8.17 -13.42
N ASP A 273 4.56 -8.58 -13.75
CA ASP A 273 4.83 -9.74 -14.60
C ASP A 273 4.65 -11.08 -13.84
N ALA A 274 4.50 -11.03 -12.51
CA ALA A 274 4.10 -12.14 -11.66
C ALA A 274 3.48 -11.67 -10.33
N PHE A 275 2.61 -12.48 -9.72
CA PHE A 275 2.16 -12.32 -8.33
C PHE A 275 1.90 -13.66 -7.63
N VAL A 276 1.93 -13.66 -6.30
CA VAL A 276 1.71 -14.84 -5.44
C VAL A 276 0.29 -14.79 -4.88
N ALA A 277 -0.56 -15.72 -5.30
CA ALA A 277 -2.00 -15.81 -5.00
C ALA A 277 -2.33 -16.29 -3.57
N GLY A 278 -1.53 -15.89 -2.58
CA GLY A 278 -1.73 -16.22 -1.17
C GLY A 278 -0.88 -15.41 -0.19
N ASP A 279 0.05 -14.57 -0.67
CA ASP A 279 0.91 -13.80 0.23
C ASP A 279 0.29 -12.45 0.62
N ALA A 280 0.02 -12.32 1.91
CA ALA A 280 -0.26 -11.06 2.59
C ALA A 280 0.84 -10.76 3.62
N ALA A 281 2.05 -10.57 3.10
CA ALA A 281 3.25 -10.14 3.80
C ALA A 281 3.87 -11.13 4.81
N THR A 282 4.09 -12.40 4.43
CA THR A 282 5.08 -13.26 5.11
C THR A 282 5.69 -14.35 4.21
N GLU A 283 6.74 -14.03 3.43
CA GLU A 283 8.06 -14.72 3.49
C GLU A 283 9.09 -14.19 2.50
N LEU A 284 10.29 -13.88 3.00
CA LEU A 284 11.58 -14.20 2.36
C LEU A 284 12.69 -14.08 3.42
N ALA A 285 12.64 -14.98 4.41
CA ALA A 285 13.53 -15.00 5.56
C ALA A 285 13.89 -16.44 5.95
N ASN A 286 14.66 -17.10 5.07
CA ASN A 286 15.18 -18.48 5.18
C ASN A 286 14.06 -19.54 4.93
N ASP A 287 14.33 -20.71 4.34
CA ASP A 287 15.55 -21.53 4.50
C ASP A 287 16.01 -22.27 3.21
N ASP A 288 17.21 -22.86 3.27
CA ASP A 288 17.91 -23.52 2.15
C ASP A 288 17.24 -24.81 1.61
N ARG A 289 17.48 -25.17 0.33
CA ARG A 289 18.46 -26.24 -0.04
C ARG A 289 18.53 -26.64 -1.52
N ASP A 290 19.74 -26.51 -2.07
CA ASP A 290 20.48 -27.54 -2.83
C ASP A 290 21.98 -27.15 -2.78
N ALA A 291 22.97 -28.04 -2.60
CA ALA A 291 22.96 -29.48 -2.35
C ALA A 291 24.14 -29.90 -1.43
N VAL A 292 24.28 -31.21 -1.14
CA VAL A 292 25.23 -31.75 -0.14
C VAL A 292 26.60 -32.10 -0.73
N LEU A 293 27.69 -31.61 -0.10
CA LEU A 293 29.06 -32.16 0.00
C LEU A 293 29.81 -31.29 1.04
N GLU A 294 30.54 -31.75 2.06
CA GLU A 294 30.83 -33.09 2.59
C GLU A 294 30.53 -33.17 4.11
N ARG A 295 30.73 -34.34 4.73
CA ARG A 295 30.83 -34.47 6.20
C ARG A 295 32.02 -35.35 6.61
N GLY A 296 33.18 -34.73 6.84
CA GLY A 296 34.38 -35.38 7.34
C GLY A 296 34.97 -34.69 8.58
N ARG A 297 34.86 -35.32 9.76
CA ARG A 297 35.69 -34.97 10.94
C ARG A 297 36.69 -36.10 11.18
N GLY A 298 37.96 -35.85 10.85
CA GLY A 298 39.12 -36.63 11.28
C GLY A 298 39.82 -35.96 12.46
N ALA A 299 40.51 -36.73 13.32
CA ALA A 299 41.05 -36.27 14.60
C ALA A 299 42.53 -35.85 14.57
N ALA A 300 43.00 -35.29 15.69
CA ALA A 300 44.39 -34.94 16.05
C ALA A 300 45.00 -33.74 15.28
N ALA A 301 45.94 -32.94 15.83
CA ALA A 301 46.67 -32.99 17.10
C ALA A 301 46.99 -31.57 17.62
N ASP A 302 47.68 -31.46 18.77
CA ASP A 302 48.66 -30.44 19.23
C ASP A 302 48.58 -28.95 18.74
N ARG A 303 48.86 -27.93 19.55
CA ARG A 303 49.60 -27.86 20.83
C ARG A 303 49.24 -26.59 21.61
N ALA A 304 49.57 -26.54 22.90
CA ALA A 304 49.38 -25.34 23.73
C ALA A 304 50.51 -24.31 23.54
N LEU A 305 50.19 -23.01 23.64
CA LEU A 305 50.99 -22.07 24.45
C LEU A 305 50.25 -20.78 24.85
N ALA A 306 50.56 -20.31 26.05
CA ALA A 306 50.30 -18.97 26.60
C ALA A 306 51.24 -18.77 27.81
N PRO A 307 51.44 -17.56 28.37
CA PRO A 307 51.28 -16.21 27.83
C PRO A 307 52.55 -15.33 28.00
N SER A 308 52.57 -14.10 27.45
CA SER A 308 53.43 -12.99 27.90
C SER A 308 52.75 -11.65 27.48
N ARG A 309 52.60 -10.58 28.28
CA ARG A 309 53.54 -9.81 29.13
C ARG A 309 54.79 -9.41 28.36
N ASN A 310 55.00 -8.15 27.99
CA ASN A 310 55.29 -7.07 28.94
C ASN A 310 55.26 -5.67 28.27
N THR A 311 54.98 -4.63 29.07
CA THR A 311 55.59 -3.26 29.15
C THR A 311 56.10 -2.52 27.87
N ALA A 312 56.15 -1.18 27.76
CA ALA A 312 56.33 -0.17 28.82
C ALA A 312 56.06 1.28 28.33
N ARG A 313 55.75 2.19 29.29
CA ARG A 313 56.05 3.66 29.32
C ARG A 313 55.47 4.54 28.19
N GLY A 314 55.18 5.84 28.40
CA GLY A 314 55.25 6.72 29.58
C GLY A 314 54.07 7.70 29.61
N SER A 315 53.64 8.26 30.75
CA SER A 315 54.18 9.44 31.44
C SER A 315 54.21 10.72 30.58
N GLY A 316 53.54 11.83 30.92
CA GLY A 316 52.64 12.16 32.05
C GLY A 316 51.77 13.39 31.67
N ALA A 317 51.15 14.15 32.58
CA ALA A 317 51.07 14.07 34.04
C ALA A 317 49.81 14.79 34.57
N ALA A 318 49.45 14.53 35.84
CA ALA A 318 49.11 15.51 36.91
C ALA A 318 48.17 16.71 36.63
N ARG A 319 47.25 17.13 37.54
CA ARG A 319 47.05 16.78 38.97
C ARG A 319 45.73 17.39 39.51
N VAL A 320 45.34 17.01 40.75
CA VAL A 320 44.59 17.84 41.76
C VAL A 320 43.08 18.08 41.47
N VAL A 321 42.12 17.91 42.41
CA VAL A 321 42.14 17.30 43.77
C VAL A 321 40.74 16.82 44.22
N ALA A 322 40.70 15.99 45.28
CA ALA A 322 39.48 15.48 45.94
C ALA A 322 38.74 16.54 46.79
N LEU A 323 37.50 16.36 47.29
CA LEU A 323 37.03 15.52 48.41
C LEU A 323 35.47 15.52 48.37
N LEU A 324 34.67 14.68 49.04
CA LEU A 324 34.63 14.31 50.47
C LEU A 324 34.06 12.89 50.70
N ARG A 325 33.94 12.48 51.97
CA ARG A 325 33.55 11.13 52.42
C ARG A 325 32.77 11.21 53.74
N GLN A 326 31.77 10.32 53.94
CA GLN A 326 31.12 10.00 55.25
C GLN A 326 30.25 11.13 55.89
N ALA A 327 29.27 10.87 56.78
CA ALA A 327 28.60 9.62 57.23
C ALA A 327 27.27 9.91 58.00
N ARG A 328 26.42 8.86 58.15
CA ARG A 328 25.44 8.55 59.25
C ARG A 328 24.49 9.69 59.75
N SER A 329 23.19 9.46 59.97
CA SER A 329 22.69 8.55 61.02
C SER A 329 21.14 8.50 61.16
N ARG A 330 20.64 7.51 61.93
CA ARG A 330 19.33 7.42 62.63
C ARG A 330 18.03 7.17 61.80
N GLY A 331 17.22 6.21 62.29
CA GLY A 331 15.80 5.97 61.97
C GLY A 331 14.91 6.32 63.19
N PRO A 332 13.82 5.58 63.56
CA PRO A 332 13.34 4.25 63.09
C PRO A 332 11.79 4.14 62.94
N CYS A 333 11.21 2.94 63.14
CA CYS A 333 9.78 2.58 63.28
C CYS A 333 8.92 2.51 62.00
N ALA A 334 7.93 1.60 61.84
CA ALA A 334 7.48 0.46 62.68
C ALA A 334 6.90 -0.72 61.83
N ARG A 335 6.56 -1.85 62.46
CA ARG A 335 6.03 -3.10 61.84
C ARG A 335 4.61 -3.45 62.30
N ALA A 336 3.74 -3.88 61.38
CA ALA A 336 2.73 -4.96 61.55
C ALA A 336 2.30 -5.44 60.13
N ARG A 337 2.10 -6.72 59.72
CA ARG A 337 1.80 -8.07 60.28
C ARG A 337 0.31 -8.47 60.32
N ARG A 338 0.02 -9.66 59.73
CA ARG A 338 -1.28 -10.41 59.62
C ARG A 338 -2.28 -9.79 58.62
N GLY A 339 -3.21 -10.53 57.99
CA GLY A 339 -3.46 -11.99 57.92
C GLY A 339 -4.68 -12.33 57.01
N PRO A 340 -4.89 -13.57 56.52
CA PRO A 340 -5.81 -13.84 55.40
C PRO A 340 -7.10 -14.66 55.70
N ALA A 341 -8.12 -14.51 54.84
CA ALA A 341 -9.27 -15.41 54.59
C ALA A 341 -9.73 -15.21 53.12
N ARG A 342 -10.23 -16.14 52.28
CA ARG A 342 -10.93 -17.46 52.33
C ARG A 342 -12.46 -17.42 52.07
N LEU A 343 -12.82 -17.90 50.87
CA LEU A 343 -13.99 -18.74 50.49
C LEU A 343 -15.43 -18.21 50.67
N CYS A 344 -16.23 -18.22 49.59
CA CYS A 344 -17.28 -19.25 49.33
C CYS A 344 -18.05 -19.04 47.99
N GLU A 345 -18.61 -20.13 47.45
CA GLU A 345 -19.66 -20.13 46.40
C GLU A 345 -21.08 -20.16 47.03
N PRO A 346 -22.15 -20.07 46.23
CA PRO A 346 -23.09 -21.20 46.18
C PRO A 346 -23.61 -21.59 44.77
N ARG A 347 -24.39 -22.69 44.71
CA ARG A 347 -24.81 -23.43 43.50
C ARG A 347 -26.26 -23.16 43.02
N CYS A 348 -26.59 -23.71 41.85
CA CYS A 348 -27.93 -23.81 41.21
C CYS A 348 -28.97 -24.64 42.02
N PRO A 349 -30.25 -24.61 41.59
CA PRO A 349 -30.98 -25.84 41.27
C PRO A 349 -31.57 -25.85 39.83
N SER A 350 -32.40 -26.85 39.47
CA SER A 350 -32.55 -27.33 38.08
C SER A 350 -33.86 -28.08 37.71
N ALA A 351 -34.27 -27.99 36.43
CA ALA A 351 -35.15 -28.94 35.68
C ALA A 351 -36.62 -29.05 36.19
N PRO A 352 -37.58 -29.84 35.61
CA PRO A 352 -37.59 -30.80 34.46
C PRO A 352 -38.20 -30.18 33.16
N GLY A 353 -38.46 -30.85 32.00
CA GLY A 353 -38.39 -32.25 31.50
C GLY A 353 -39.07 -32.33 30.09
N GLU A 354 -39.41 -33.45 29.43
CA GLU A 354 -39.02 -34.88 29.49
C GLU A 354 -39.73 -35.70 28.35
N ARG A 355 -38.97 -36.47 27.54
CA ARG A 355 -39.39 -37.70 26.74
C ARG A 355 -40.33 -37.57 25.52
N GLU A 356 -40.37 -38.47 24.51
CA GLU A 356 -39.51 -39.54 23.92
C GLU A 356 -39.96 -39.72 22.40
N ARG A 357 -40.18 -40.84 21.64
CA ARG A 357 -40.08 -42.32 21.79
C ARG A 357 -40.05 -43.15 20.44
N ARG A 358 -38.86 -43.43 19.87
CA ARG A 358 -38.57 -44.57 18.91
C ARG A 358 -39.21 -44.45 17.49
N ALA A 359 -39.01 -45.31 16.45
CA ALA A 359 -38.36 -46.64 16.30
C ALA A 359 -37.72 -46.88 14.88
N ARG A 360 -37.47 -48.14 14.47
CA ARG A 360 -36.64 -48.55 13.28
C ARG A 360 -37.39 -49.43 12.25
N HIS A 361 -37.02 -49.36 10.95
CA HIS A 361 -37.03 -50.46 9.93
C HIS A 361 -35.94 -50.14 8.86
N ARG A 362 -35.02 -51.01 8.38
CA ARG A 362 -35.02 -52.34 7.72
C ARG A 362 -35.34 -52.36 6.19
N ARG A 363 -34.27 -52.28 5.35
CA ARG A 363 -33.83 -53.13 4.19
C ARG A 363 -34.88 -53.88 3.31
N PRO A 364 -34.53 -54.36 2.07
CA PRO A 364 -33.74 -53.78 0.96
C PRO A 364 -34.30 -54.16 -0.47
N LEU A 365 -33.69 -53.71 -1.59
CA LEU A 365 -33.89 -54.33 -2.94
C LEU A 365 -32.59 -54.41 -3.78
N ARG A 366 -32.62 -55.09 -4.95
CA ARG A 366 -31.44 -55.76 -5.55
C ARG A 366 -31.50 -55.93 -7.10
N ARG A 367 -30.35 -55.74 -7.80
CA ARG A 367 -30.04 -56.12 -9.23
C ARG A 367 -30.88 -55.37 -10.30
N SER A 368 -30.50 -55.26 -11.59
CA SER A 368 -29.46 -55.91 -12.45
C SER A 368 -28.68 -54.82 -13.23
N ALA A 369 -27.42 -54.94 -13.69
CA ALA A 369 -26.62 -56.01 -14.32
C ALA A 369 -26.92 -56.27 -15.83
N LEU A 370 -26.12 -55.68 -16.73
CA LEU A 370 -25.94 -56.08 -18.15
C LEU A 370 -24.61 -55.54 -18.75
N ARG A 371 -24.05 -56.25 -19.74
CA ARG A 371 -22.78 -56.06 -20.52
C ARG A 371 -22.80 -57.10 -21.68
N PRO A 372 -21.91 -57.09 -22.71
CA PRO A 372 -21.12 -56.01 -23.33
C PRO A 372 -20.98 -56.06 -24.90
N GLY A 373 -20.59 -54.93 -25.54
CA GLY A 373 -19.89 -54.87 -26.86
C GLY A 373 -20.71 -55.09 -28.15
N PRO A 374 -20.10 -55.09 -29.37
CA PRO A 374 -18.69 -54.81 -29.74
C PRO A 374 -18.47 -53.86 -30.98
N ARG A 375 -17.18 -53.58 -31.29
CA ARG A 375 -16.45 -53.31 -32.57
C ARG A 375 -17.25 -53.30 -33.92
N ARG A 376 -16.89 -52.59 -35.04
CA ARG A 376 -15.60 -52.01 -35.54
C ARG A 376 -15.81 -50.85 -36.62
N PRO A 377 -14.97 -50.53 -37.67
CA PRO A 377 -14.81 -49.14 -38.18
C PRO A 377 -15.19 -48.96 -39.69
N LEU A 378 -14.42 -48.15 -40.45
CA LEU A 378 -14.48 -47.78 -41.89
C LEU A 378 -15.30 -46.47 -42.15
N ASP A 379 -14.97 -45.57 -43.09
CA ASP A 379 -13.74 -45.41 -43.90
C ASP A 379 -13.51 -43.96 -44.42
N ARG A 380 -12.43 -43.71 -45.19
CA ARG A 380 -12.24 -42.50 -46.04
C ARG A 380 -12.84 -42.70 -47.45
N PRO A 381 -13.21 -41.60 -48.14
CA PRO A 381 -12.37 -41.08 -49.23
C PRO A 381 -12.07 -39.56 -49.06
N SER A 382 -11.05 -38.88 -49.62
CA SER A 382 -10.16 -39.03 -50.80
C SER A 382 -10.72 -38.56 -52.14
N GLU A 383 -9.84 -38.01 -52.99
CA GLU A 383 -10.04 -37.41 -54.33
C GLU A 383 -10.48 -35.93 -54.39
N THR A 384 -10.06 -35.09 -55.36
CA THR A 384 -8.90 -35.13 -56.31
C THR A 384 -8.57 -33.70 -56.82
N SER A 385 -7.43 -33.56 -57.53
CA SER A 385 -7.05 -32.41 -58.38
C SER A 385 -6.70 -31.06 -57.70
N GLY A 386 -5.74 -30.28 -58.23
CA GLY A 386 -4.87 -30.58 -59.37
C GLY A 386 -3.72 -29.60 -59.61
N SER A 387 -2.61 -30.17 -60.11
CA SER A 387 -1.49 -29.61 -60.89
C SER A 387 -1.37 -28.08 -61.11
N GLY A 388 -0.21 -27.52 -60.77
CA GLY A 388 0.25 -26.19 -61.20
C GLY A 388 1.76 -26.01 -60.96
N ILE A 389 2.57 -25.97 -62.03
CA ILE A 389 4.06 -26.02 -61.97
C ILE A 389 4.66 -24.69 -62.51
N ARG A 390 5.91 -24.37 -62.11
CA ARG A 390 6.87 -23.37 -62.66
C ARG A 390 6.90 -22.00 -61.96
N SER A 391 8.02 -21.27 -61.88
CA SER A 391 9.46 -21.64 -61.97
C SER A 391 10.34 -20.50 -61.39
N LEU A 392 11.66 -20.72 -61.30
CA LEU A 392 12.68 -19.83 -60.69
C LEU A 392 13.01 -18.55 -61.50
N LYS A 393 13.46 -17.52 -60.77
CA LYS A 393 14.64 -16.64 -61.02
C LYS A 393 14.88 -15.82 -59.74
N ALA A 394 16.01 -15.77 -59.00
CA ALA A 394 17.47 -15.89 -59.25
C ALA A 394 18.18 -14.55 -59.53
N SER A 395 19.35 -14.34 -58.86
CA SER A 395 20.34 -13.21 -58.94
C SER A 395 20.24 -12.10 -57.89
N HIS A 396 21.33 -11.44 -57.42
CA HIS A 396 22.79 -11.75 -57.34
C HIS A 396 23.52 -10.71 -56.44
N GLY A 397 24.72 -11.04 -55.90
CA GLY A 397 25.66 -10.12 -55.18
C GLY A 397 25.78 -10.40 -53.66
N PHE A 398 26.95 -10.67 -53.05
CA PHE A 398 28.20 -9.89 -52.86
C PHE A 398 28.04 -8.75 -51.81
N PHE A 399 28.91 -8.54 -50.80
CA PHE A 399 30.20 -9.18 -50.45
C PHE A 399 30.49 -9.12 -48.91
N VAL A 400 31.33 -10.05 -48.42
CA VAL A 400 32.05 -10.17 -47.12
C VAL A 400 32.21 -8.93 -46.22
N ALA A 401 32.03 -9.11 -44.90
CA ALA A 401 32.91 -8.55 -43.85
C ALA A 401 32.83 -9.29 -42.48
N ALA A 402 34.01 -9.56 -41.89
CA ALA A 402 34.35 -9.82 -40.49
C ALA A 402 33.28 -10.36 -39.49
N ALA A 403 33.43 -11.62 -39.07
CA ALA A 403 32.91 -12.10 -37.79
C ALA A 403 33.87 -11.73 -36.65
N LEU A 404 33.45 -10.84 -35.74
CA LEU A 404 34.15 -10.58 -34.48
C LEU A 404 33.24 -10.99 -33.30
N ALA A 405 33.51 -12.18 -32.75
CA ALA A 405 32.70 -12.73 -31.67
C ALA A 405 33.01 -12.06 -30.32
N LEU A 406 32.42 -10.89 -30.07
CA LEU A 406 32.34 -10.36 -28.71
C LEU A 406 31.47 -11.30 -27.86
N GLN A 407 32.12 -12.08 -26.99
CA GLN A 407 31.45 -12.67 -25.84
C GLN A 407 31.01 -11.53 -24.90
N ILE A 408 29.80 -11.01 -25.11
CA ILE A 408 29.13 -10.17 -24.12
C ILE A 408 28.73 -11.08 -22.97
N GLY A 409 29.66 -11.29 -22.04
CA GLY A 409 29.38 -11.99 -20.80
C GLY A 409 28.25 -11.27 -20.07
N SER A 410 27.20 -12.01 -19.67
CA SER A 410 26.11 -11.48 -18.86
C SER A 410 26.66 -11.03 -17.50
N ALA A 411 26.99 -9.75 -17.40
CA ALA A 411 27.26 -9.10 -16.13
C ALA A 411 25.97 -9.13 -15.31
N ALA A 412 25.85 -10.11 -14.42
CA ALA A 412 24.86 -10.08 -13.35
C ALA A 412 24.99 -8.74 -12.63
N ALA A 413 23.86 -8.08 -12.36
CA ALA A 413 23.84 -6.80 -11.67
C ALA A 413 24.37 -7.00 -10.24
N ALA A 414 25.65 -6.69 -10.03
CA ALA A 414 26.29 -6.83 -8.72
C ALA A 414 25.59 -5.93 -7.70
N ASP A 415 25.46 -6.42 -6.47
CA ASP A 415 24.84 -5.68 -5.38
C ASP A 415 25.47 -4.29 -5.21
N PRO A 416 24.66 -3.23 -5.05
CA PRO A 416 25.17 -1.87 -4.99
C PRO A 416 26.09 -1.72 -3.76
N PRO A 417 27.37 -1.38 -3.94
CA PRO A 417 28.40 -1.58 -2.92
C PRO A 417 28.06 -0.89 -1.60
N ALA A 418 28.42 -1.51 -0.48
CA ALA A 418 28.06 -1.02 0.86
C ALA A 418 28.42 0.47 1.05
N TYR A 419 27.55 1.23 1.72
CA TYR A 419 27.54 2.70 1.70
C TYR A 419 28.94 3.38 1.81
N PRO A 420 29.87 3.01 2.71
CA PRO A 420 31.19 3.65 2.80
C PRO A 420 32.05 3.59 1.52
N HIS A 421 31.75 2.68 0.60
CA HIS A 421 32.48 2.52 -0.65
C HIS A 421 31.90 3.38 -1.79
N ARG A 422 30.63 3.82 -1.68
CA ARG A 422 29.95 4.63 -2.71
C ARG A 422 30.49 6.06 -2.80
N ARG A 423 30.39 6.69 -3.97
CA ARG A 423 30.99 8.01 -4.25
C ARG A 423 30.24 9.14 -3.54
N GLU A 424 28.93 9.11 -3.65
CA GLU A 424 27.98 10.06 -3.07
C GLU A 424 27.98 10.03 -1.54
N VAL A 425 28.16 8.86 -0.93
CA VAL A 425 28.36 8.74 0.52
C VAL A 425 29.73 9.29 0.95
N LYS A 426 30.81 8.97 0.22
CA LYS A 426 32.15 9.55 0.48
C LYS A 426 32.15 11.08 0.37
N GLN A 427 31.36 11.64 -0.57
CA GLN A 427 31.13 13.07 -0.69
C GLN A 427 30.37 13.63 0.51
N PHE A 428 29.21 13.07 0.86
CA PHE A 428 28.43 13.49 2.03
C PHE A 428 29.26 13.43 3.33
N ILE A 429 30.08 12.39 3.51
CA ILE A 429 31.02 12.28 4.64
C ILE A 429 32.04 13.43 4.62
N ALA A 430 32.59 13.81 3.46
CA ALA A 430 33.51 14.94 3.35
C ALA A 430 32.82 16.29 3.62
N GLU A 431 31.56 16.45 3.22
CA GLU A 431 30.73 17.62 3.51
C GLU A 431 30.45 17.74 5.02
N MET A 432 30.03 16.66 5.69
CA MET A 432 29.84 16.62 7.15
C MET A 432 31.14 16.85 7.94
N VAL A 433 32.28 16.35 7.45
CA VAL A 433 33.61 16.64 8.02
C VAL A 433 33.92 18.14 7.92
N LYS A 434 33.73 18.75 6.74
CA LYS A 434 34.06 20.16 6.47
C LYS A 434 33.11 21.14 7.18
N LYS A 435 31.81 20.85 7.20
CA LYS A 435 30.75 21.75 7.67
C LYS A 435 30.55 21.68 9.18
N HIS A 436 30.67 20.48 9.76
CA HIS A 436 30.23 20.17 11.13
C HIS A 436 31.29 19.49 12.00
N GLY A 437 32.54 19.38 11.52
CA GLY A 437 33.65 18.79 12.29
C GLY A 437 33.42 17.32 12.66
N PHE A 438 32.78 16.53 11.80
CA PHE A 438 32.77 15.08 11.97
C PHE A 438 34.14 14.48 11.64
N THR A 439 34.55 13.42 12.33
CA THR A 439 35.69 12.62 11.84
C THR A 439 35.20 11.61 10.81
N ARG A 440 36.01 11.37 9.77
CA ARG A 440 35.74 10.30 8.78
C ARG A 440 35.57 8.93 9.46
N ARG A 441 36.25 8.70 10.59
CA ARG A 441 36.18 7.46 11.38
C ARG A 441 34.80 7.27 12.03
N GLU A 442 34.21 8.31 12.61
CA GLU A 442 32.85 8.26 13.16
C GLU A 442 31.83 7.93 12.07
N LEU A 443 31.86 8.67 10.96
CA LEU A 443 30.85 8.49 9.90
C LEU A 443 31.03 7.16 9.16
N ASN A 444 32.26 6.71 8.90
CA ASN A 444 32.50 5.37 8.33
C ASN A 444 31.99 4.25 9.27
N ARG A 445 32.10 4.42 10.60
CA ARG A 445 31.53 3.47 11.58
C ARG A 445 30.00 3.41 11.53
N VAL A 446 29.35 4.54 11.25
CA VAL A 446 27.88 4.63 11.13
C VAL A 446 27.42 4.08 9.77
N PHE A 447 27.93 4.60 8.66
CA PHE A 447 27.54 4.15 7.31
C PHE A 447 27.96 2.71 7.01
N GLY A 448 29.03 2.20 7.63
CA GLY A 448 29.41 0.78 7.56
C GLY A 448 28.49 -0.17 8.34
N LYS A 449 27.48 0.36 9.03
CA LYS A 449 26.42 -0.38 9.73
C LYS A 449 25.01 0.07 9.31
N ALA A 450 24.90 1.04 8.41
CA ALA A 450 23.64 1.45 7.79
C ALA A 450 23.28 0.45 6.69
N GLN A 451 22.00 0.10 6.59
CA GLN A 451 21.48 -0.87 5.63
C GLN A 451 20.54 -0.17 4.65
N PHE A 452 20.63 -0.53 3.37
CA PHE A 452 19.64 -0.17 2.37
C PHE A 452 18.34 -0.92 2.64
N GLN A 453 17.20 -0.23 2.56
CA GLN A 453 15.89 -0.78 2.90
C GLN A 453 14.96 -0.70 1.67
N PRO A 454 14.90 -1.75 0.82
CA PRO A 454 14.05 -1.75 -0.38
C PRO A 454 12.58 -1.45 -0.09
N ALA A 455 12.07 -1.91 1.07
CA ALA A 455 10.71 -1.64 1.53
C ALA A 455 10.42 -0.13 1.74
N ILE A 456 11.43 0.66 2.10
CA ILE A 456 11.30 2.11 2.29
C ILE A 456 11.21 2.84 0.94
N ILE A 457 11.96 2.40 -0.08
CA ILE A 457 11.78 2.88 -1.46
C ILE A 457 10.36 2.54 -1.94
N LYS A 458 9.94 1.27 -1.79
CA LYS A 458 8.59 0.81 -2.16
C LYS A 458 7.50 1.65 -1.49
N ALA A 459 7.64 1.98 -0.20
CA ALA A 459 6.70 2.83 0.53
C ALA A 459 6.71 4.28 0.03
N MET A 460 7.88 4.88 -0.21
CA MET A 460 8.01 6.22 -0.79
C MET A 460 7.63 6.32 -2.29
N GLU A 461 7.35 5.19 -2.95
CA GLU A 461 6.79 5.15 -4.32
C GLU A 461 5.30 4.77 -4.36
N GLN A 462 4.68 4.47 -3.21
CA GLN A 462 3.23 4.49 -3.09
C GLN A 462 2.73 5.94 -3.25
N PRO A 463 1.56 6.17 -3.88
CA PRO A 463 0.92 7.48 -3.88
C PRO A 463 0.68 7.98 -2.45
N ALA A 464 0.72 9.30 -2.27
CA ALA A 464 0.33 9.93 -1.00
C ALA A 464 -1.15 9.68 -0.67
N GLU A 465 -1.58 10.08 0.53
CA GLU A 465 -2.88 9.76 1.15
C GLU A 465 -4.15 10.24 0.40
N THR A 466 -4.03 10.77 -0.81
CA THR A 466 -5.10 10.82 -1.83
C THR A 466 -5.71 9.44 -2.11
N ALA A 467 -5.07 8.36 -1.65
CA ALA A 467 -5.64 7.02 -1.53
C ALA A 467 -6.91 6.91 -0.63
N LEU A 468 -7.38 8.02 -0.05
CA LEU A 468 -8.68 8.14 0.60
C LEU A 468 -9.43 9.33 -0.02
N ALA A 469 -9.90 9.13 -1.27
CA ALA A 469 -10.74 10.09 -2.00
C ALA A 469 -12.10 10.36 -1.31
N SER A 470 -12.45 9.58 -0.27
CA SER A 470 -13.48 9.93 0.69
C SER A 470 -12.87 10.48 1.97
N TRP A 471 -13.22 11.71 2.30
CA TRP A 471 -13.04 12.30 3.62
C TRP A 471 -13.67 11.43 4.72
N GLN A 472 -14.87 10.89 4.54
CA GLN A 472 -15.49 10.01 5.54
C GLN A 472 -14.64 8.76 5.82
N ALA A 473 -14.06 8.14 4.78
CA ALA A 473 -13.14 7.02 4.93
C ALA A 473 -11.84 7.43 5.63
N TYR A 474 -11.23 8.57 5.27
CA TYR A 474 -10.05 9.10 5.97
C TYR A 474 -10.36 9.35 7.45
N ARG A 475 -11.48 10.01 7.74
CA ARG A 475 -11.97 10.32 9.09
C ARG A 475 -12.14 9.05 9.93
N ALA A 476 -12.71 7.98 9.38
CA ALA A 476 -12.97 6.74 10.11
C ALA A 476 -11.71 6.02 10.63
N ILE A 477 -10.57 6.15 9.93
CA ILE A 477 -9.27 5.62 10.38
C ILE A 477 -8.86 6.23 11.72
N PHE A 478 -9.14 7.53 11.91
CA PHE A 478 -8.69 8.30 13.07
C PHE A 478 -9.79 8.45 14.13
N ILE A 479 -11.00 8.84 13.74
CA ILE A 479 -12.13 9.04 14.64
C ILE A 479 -12.91 7.72 14.77
N ASN A 480 -12.54 6.92 15.77
CA ASN A 480 -13.26 5.72 16.20
C ASN A 480 -13.21 5.58 17.74
N PRO A 481 -14.13 4.81 18.36
CA PRO A 481 -14.23 4.72 19.83
C PRO A 481 -12.92 4.32 20.51
N GLN A 482 -12.17 3.38 19.91
CA GLN A 482 -10.92 2.86 20.46
C GLN A 482 -9.80 3.92 20.49
N ARG A 483 -9.73 4.81 19.48
CA ARG A 483 -8.76 5.92 19.48
C ARG A 483 -9.22 7.07 20.38
N VAL A 484 -10.51 7.35 20.49
CA VAL A 484 -11.06 8.36 21.42
C VAL A 484 -10.83 7.94 22.87
N GLU A 485 -11.16 6.70 23.25
CA GLU A 485 -10.92 6.19 24.61
C GLU A 485 -9.43 6.21 24.98
N ALA A 486 -8.56 5.71 24.09
CA ALA A 486 -7.12 5.75 24.29
C ALA A 486 -6.58 7.18 24.46
N GLY A 487 -7.18 8.15 23.77
CA GLY A 487 -6.84 9.56 23.88
C GLY A 487 -7.31 10.21 25.18
N VAL A 488 -8.53 9.97 25.63
CA VAL A 488 -9.00 10.42 26.96
C VAL A 488 -8.11 9.83 28.06
N GLN A 489 -7.72 8.56 27.95
CA GLN A 489 -6.75 7.96 28.87
C GLN A 489 -5.36 8.62 28.80
N PHE A 490 -4.83 8.91 27.60
CA PHE A 490 -3.54 9.59 27.43
C PHE A 490 -3.60 11.02 28.01
N TRP A 491 -4.69 11.74 27.75
CA TRP A 491 -4.94 13.08 28.23
C TRP A 491 -4.99 13.12 29.76
N ASN A 492 -5.74 12.21 30.39
CA ASN A 492 -5.84 12.14 31.85
C ASN A 492 -4.51 11.75 32.52
N ARG A 493 -3.70 10.87 31.90
CA ARG A 493 -2.35 10.55 32.39
C ARG A 493 -1.37 11.72 32.29
N ASN A 494 -1.53 12.59 31.28
CA ASN A 494 -0.61 13.69 30.96
C ASN A 494 -1.22 15.08 31.19
N ALA A 495 -2.21 15.21 32.07
CA ALA A 495 -2.96 16.45 32.27
C ALA A 495 -2.07 17.63 32.69
N VAL A 496 -1.03 17.39 33.50
CA VAL A 496 -0.10 18.44 33.96
C VAL A 496 0.73 19.05 32.81
N PRO A 497 1.50 18.29 32.01
CA PRO A 497 2.22 18.86 30.86
C PRO A 497 1.27 19.39 29.78
N LEU A 498 0.08 18.83 29.58
CA LEU A 498 -0.91 19.36 28.65
C LEU A 498 -1.43 20.74 29.06
N ALA A 499 -1.85 20.91 30.32
CA ALA A 499 -2.30 22.20 30.85
C ALA A 499 -1.16 23.24 30.83
N ARG A 500 0.09 22.82 31.10
CA ARG A 500 1.27 23.70 30.98
C ARG A 500 1.48 24.14 29.53
N ALA A 501 1.43 23.21 28.58
CA ALA A 501 1.58 23.51 27.16
C ALA A 501 0.45 24.42 26.62
N ALA A 502 -0.78 24.22 27.06
CA ALA A 502 -1.89 25.11 26.72
C ALA A 502 -1.71 26.53 27.28
N SER A 503 -1.25 26.64 28.53
CA SER A 503 -0.92 27.92 29.16
C SER A 503 0.24 28.64 28.45
N GLU A 504 1.33 27.93 28.15
CA GLU A 504 2.58 28.48 27.62
C GLU A 504 2.56 28.74 26.10
N PHE A 505 2.00 27.81 25.33
CA PHE A 505 1.98 27.88 23.86
C PHE A 505 0.66 28.41 23.29
N GLY A 506 -0.44 28.38 24.05
CA GLY A 506 -1.76 28.82 23.60
C GLY A 506 -2.48 27.82 22.69
N VAL A 507 -1.98 26.59 22.62
CA VAL A 507 -2.57 25.47 21.88
C VAL A 507 -3.49 24.68 22.82
N PRO A 508 -4.78 24.47 22.50
CA PRO A 508 -5.68 23.68 23.34
C PRO A 508 -5.18 22.24 23.57
N GLU A 509 -5.45 21.70 24.76
CA GLU A 509 -4.98 20.37 25.17
C GLU A 509 -5.46 19.28 24.18
N GLU A 510 -6.71 19.37 23.73
CA GLU A 510 -7.34 18.49 22.76
C GLU A 510 -6.65 18.48 21.39
N ILE A 511 -6.04 19.59 20.96
CA ILE A 511 -5.30 19.66 19.68
C ILE A 511 -3.97 18.90 19.80
N ILE A 512 -3.27 19.04 20.93
CA ILE A 512 -2.02 18.30 21.18
C ILE A 512 -2.33 16.79 21.27
N VAL A 513 -3.37 16.40 22.02
CA VAL A 513 -3.81 15.00 22.13
C VAL A 513 -4.33 14.48 20.77
N GLY A 514 -5.01 15.30 19.97
CA GLY A 514 -5.44 14.98 18.62
C GLY A 514 -4.28 14.63 17.69
N ILE A 515 -3.22 15.45 17.67
CA ILE A 515 -1.99 15.19 16.89
C ILE A 515 -1.32 13.88 17.33
N VAL A 516 -1.08 13.72 18.63
CA VAL A 516 -0.47 12.48 19.19
C VAL A 516 -1.34 11.24 18.92
N GLY A 517 -2.66 11.42 18.87
CA GLY A 517 -3.62 10.40 18.50
C GLY A 517 -3.51 9.99 17.03
N VAL A 518 -3.46 10.96 16.11
CA VAL A 518 -3.32 10.75 14.66
C VAL A 518 -1.97 10.09 14.33
N GLU A 519 -0.86 10.72 14.74
CA GLU A 519 0.51 10.34 14.33
C GLU A 519 0.95 8.96 14.83
N THR A 520 0.77 8.66 16.13
CA THR A 520 1.35 7.43 16.74
C THR A 520 0.36 6.60 17.55
N THR A 521 -0.92 6.96 17.55
CA THR A 521 -1.94 6.35 18.44
C THR A 521 -1.46 6.35 19.89
N TYR A 522 -1.02 7.53 20.37
CA TYR A 522 -0.54 7.74 21.74
C TYR A 522 0.73 6.96 22.09
N GLY A 523 1.74 7.05 21.21
CA GLY A 523 3.06 6.44 21.40
C GLY A 523 3.14 4.93 21.12
N ARG A 524 2.04 4.29 20.71
CA ARG A 524 2.02 2.86 20.38
C ARG A 524 2.80 2.56 19.08
N ASN A 525 2.67 3.43 18.09
CA ASN A 525 3.17 3.23 16.73
C ASN A 525 4.23 4.27 16.33
N ILE A 526 5.34 4.38 17.10
CA ILE A 526 6.43 5.33 16.80
C ILE A 526 7.34 4.92 15.62
N GLY A 527 7.15 3.72 15.08
CA GLY A 527 7.90 3.17 13.93
C GLY A 527 9.05 2.23 14.31
N THR A 528 9.39 1.31 13.40
CA THR A 528 10.26 0.15 13.66
C THR A 528 11.59 0.18 12.90
N TYR A 529 11.76 1.07 11.92
CA TYR A 529 13.01 1.21 11.16
C TYR A 529 14.07 1.91 12.01
N ARG A 530 15.36 1.63 11.77
CA ARG A 530 16.42 2.48 12.32
C ARG A 530 16.43 3.79 11.51
N VAL A 531 16.44 4.93 12.18
CA VAL A 531 16.36 6.25 11.51
C VAL A 531 17.53 6.44 10.53
N ILE A 532 18.72 5.95 10.87
CA ILE A 532 19.89 5.93 9.97
C ILE A 532 19.65 5.14 8.67
N ASP A 533 18.94 4.02 8.72
CA ASP A 533 18.70 3.18 7.54
C ASP A 533 17.67 3.83 6.62
N ALA A 534 16.60 4.38 7.21
CA ALA A 534 15.57 5.14 6.50
C ALA A 534 16.17 6.35 5.78
N LEU A 535 16.89 7.19 6.53
CA LEU A 535 17.46 8.42 5.98
C LEU A 535 18.62 8.16 5.01
N ALA A 536 19.47 7.15 5.23
CA ALA A 536 20.49 6.78 4.25
C ALA A 536 19.85 6.26 2.95
N THR A 537 18.89 5.35 3.05
CA THR A 537 18.13 4.83 1.89
C THR A 537 17.50 5.97 1.09
N LEU A 538 16.84 6.92 1.76
CA LEU A 538 16.16 8.01 1.06
C LEU A 538 17.11 9.13 0.60
N ALA A 539 18.27 9.30 1.23
CA ALA A 539 19.31 10.24 0.82
C ALA A 539 20.12 9.79 -0.40
N PHE A 540 20.34 8.48 -0.57
CA PHE A 540 21.24 7.94 -1.60
C PHE A 540 20.51 7.13 -2.69
N ASP A 541 19.41 6.46 -2.36
CA ASP A 541 18.73 5.51 -3.25
C ASP A 541 17.31 5.96 -3.70
N TYR A 542 16.82 7.14 -3.27
CA TYR A 542 15.52 7.71 -3.68
C TYR A 542 15.66 9.07 -4.40
N PRO A 543 15.95 9.09 -5.73
CA PRO A 543 16.26 10.32 -6.46
C PRO A 543 15.20 11.43 -6.36
N LYS A 544 13.90 11.06 -6.33
CA LYS A 544 12.75 11.99 -6.33
C LYS A 544 12.78 13.02 -5.18
N ARG A 545 13.37 12.69 -4.02
CA ARG A 545 13.51 13.61 -2.86
C ARG A 545 14.90 13.54 -2.19
N ALA A 546 15.92 12.99 -2.85
CA ALA A 546 17.24 12.73 -2.26
C ALA A 546 17.86 13.97 -1.56
N GLN A 547 17.70 15.17 -2.11
CA GLN A 547 18.22 16.40 -1.51
C GLN A 547 17.56 16.73 -0.15
N PHE A 548 16.24 16.53 -0.03
CA PHE A 548 15.51 16.73 1.23
C PHE A 548 16.00 15.73 2.27
N PHE A 549 16.04 14.43 1.94
CA PHE A 549 16.46 13.40 2.87
C PHE A 549 17.96 13.43 3.22
N ARG A 550 18.82 14.02 2.38
CA ARG A 550 20.21 14.39 2.77
C ARG A 550 20.23 15.47 3.85
N GLY A 551 19.35 16.48 3.76
CA GLY A 551 19.21 17.49 4.80
C GLY A 551 18.70 16.91 6.12
N GLU A 552 17.76 15.96 6.07
CA GLU A 552 17.27 15.26 7.26
C GLU A 552 18.32 14.28 7.83
N LEU A 553 19.11 13.61 6.99
CA LEU A 553 20.25 12.78 7.40
C LEU A 553 21.37 13.62 8.05
N GLU A 554 21.67 14.80 7.51
CA GLU A 554 22.56 15.78 8.14
C GLU A 554 22.05 16.17 9.53
N ASN A 555 20.77 16.57 9.64
CA ASN A 555 20.16 16.91 10.92
C ASN A 555 20.14 15.73 11.90
N TYR A 556 19.86 14.51 11.46
CA TYR A 556 19.85 13.34 12.32
C TYR A 556 21.23 13.02 12.91
N LEU A 557 22.29 13.16 12.12
CA LEU A 557 23.66 12.96 12.59
C LEU A 557 24.10 14.07 13.55
N MET A 558 23.68 15.32 13.31
CA MET A 558 23.87 16.43 14.25
C MET A 558 23.13 16.18 15.57
N LEU A 559 21.83 15.87 15.52
CA LEU A 559 20.99 15.57 16.69
C LEU A 559 21.60 14.45 17.55
N SER A 560 22.01 13.36 16.90
CA SER A 560 22.62 12.21 17.60
C SER A 560 23.92 12.60 18.30
N ARG A 561 24.72 13.50 17.70
CA ARG A 561 25.94 14.05 18.31
C ARG A 561 25.63 15.01 19.46
N GLU A 562 24.65 15.90 19.28
CA GLU A 562 24.25 16.94 20.24
C GLU A 562 23.64 16.33 21.52
N ALA A 563 22.78 15.32 21.38
CA ALA A 563 22.19 14.58 22.49
C ALA A 563 23.04 13.40 23.00
N GLY A 564 24.22 13.14 22.42
CA GLY A 564 25.09 12.02 22.82
C GLY A 564 24.56 10.61 22.49
N ILE A 565 23.53 10.50 21.64
CA ILE A 565 22.82 9.26 21.30
C ILE A 565 23.58 8.49 20.19
N ASP A 566 23.57 7.16 20.24
CA ASP A 566 24.08 6.33 19.15
C ASP A 566 23.12 6.36 17.94
N PRO A 567 23.51 6.92 16.78
CA PRO A 567 22.66 6.99 15.59
C PRO A 567 22.28 5.63 15.01
N LEU A 568 22.89 4.53 15.48
CA LEU A 568 22.53 3.16 15.10
C LEU A 568 21.39 2.57 15.94
N ARG A 569 20.89 3.27 16.96
CA ARG A 569 19.88 2.77 17.91
C ARG A 569 18.50 3.42 17.79
N VAL A 570 18.40 4.67 17.35
CA VAL A 570 17.11 5.40 17.28
C VAL A 570 16.16 4.74 16.27
N LYS A 571 14.90 4.60 16.68
CA LYS A 571 13.81 4.04 15.88
C LYS A 571 12.85 5.12 15.41
N GLY A 572 12.21 4.88 14.27
CA GLY A 572 11.28 5.82 13.63
C GLY A 572 10.52 5.19 12.46
N SER A 573 9.74 6.01 11.77
CA SER A 573 8.99 5.61 10.59
C SER A 573 9.89 5.38 9.36
N TYR A 574 9.30 4.84 8.29
CA TYR A 574 9.98 4.61 7.02
C TYR A 574 10.56 5.88 6.39
N ALA A 575 9.99 7.06 6.69
CA ALA A 575 10.49 8.36 6.24
C ALA A 575 11.61 8.93 7.14
N GLY A 576 11.89 8.32 8.30
CA GLY A 576 12.87 8.80 9.28
C GLY A 576 12.33 9.79 10.32
N ALA A 577 11.00 9.92 10.44
CA ALA A 577 10.37 10.69 11.52
C ALA A 577 10.43 9.94 12.86
N ILE A 578 10.58 10.67 13.96
CA ILE A 578 11.03 10.15 15.26
C ILE A 578 9.95 10.35 16.35
N GLY A 579 9.73 9.28 17.13
CA GLY A 579 9.04 9.33 18.42
C GLY A 579 7.53 9.53 18.36
N ILE A 580 6.95 9.84 19.53
CA ILE A 580 5.52 10.11 19.77
C ILE A 580 4.96 11.22 18.85
N PRO A 581 5.68 12.31 18.53
CA PRO A 581 5.17 13.36 17.64
C PRO A 581 5.55 13.18 16.15
N GLN A 582 6.23 12.08 15.77
CA GLN A 582 6.76 11.85 14.41
C GLN A 582 7.55 13.04 13.84
N PHE A 583 8.40 13.67 14.66
CA PHE A 583 9.22 14.77 14.20
C PHE A 583 10.34 14.28 13.28
N MET A 584 10.39 14.84 12.06
CA MET A 584 11.58 14.77 11.21
C MET A 584 12.79 15.39 11.96
N PRO A 585 14.02 14.90 11.76
CA PRO A 585 15.21 15.40 12.48
C PRO A 585 15.43 16.91 12.43
N GLY A 586 15.11 17.57 11.30
CA GLY A 586 15.17 19.02 11.15
C GLY A 586 14.09 19.77 11.94
N SER A 587 12.94 19.14 12.20
CA SER A 587 11.93 19.66 13.14
C SER A 587 12.35 19.42 14.59
N TYR A 588 12.89 18.23 14.90
CA TYR A 588 13.43 17.88 16.23
C TYR A 588 14.43 18.94 16.69
N ARG A 589 15.51 19.19 15.94
CA ARG A 589 16.56 20.17 16.29
C ARG A 589 16.09 21.63 16.37
N ARG A 590 14.87 21.95 15.92
CA ARG A 590 14.33 23.32 15.90
C ARG A 590 13.22 23.57 16.91
N PHE A 591 12.48 22.53 17.28
CA PHE A 591 11.23 22.66 18.03
C PHE A 591 11.10 21.70 19.21
N ALA A 592 11.98 20.68 19.32
CA ALA A 592 12.02 19.84 20.51
C ALA A 592 12.39 20.67 21.74
N VAL A 593 11.71 20.42 22.85
CA VAL A 593 12.00 21.04 24.14
C VAL A 593 12.07 19.97 25.22
N ASP A 594 13.02 20.15 26.13
CA ASP A 594 12.98 19.55 27.46
C ASP A 594 11.71 20.05 28.15
N TYR A 595 10.82 19.14 28.56
CA TYR A 595 9.52 19.51 29.12
C TYR A 595 9.16 18.76 30.41
N ASP A 596 9.87 17.70 30.79
CA ASP A 596 9.85 17.18 32.17
C ASP A 596 11.02 17.69 33.06
N GLY A 597 12.10 18.21 32.47
CA GLY A 597 13.19 18.92 33.16
C GLY A 597 14.44 18.07 33.42
N ASP A 598 14.64 16.95 32.71
CA ASP A 598 15.77 16.05 32.94
C ASP A 598 17.09 16.46 32.25
N GLY A 599 17.04 17.47 31.36
CA GLY A 599 18.17 17.97 30.57
C GLY A 599 18.27 17.41 29.15
N LEU A 600 17.36 16.51 28.75
CA LEU A 600 17.22 15.96 27.40
C LEU A 600 15.88 16.40 26.78
N SER A 601 15.57 15.90 25.58
CA SER A 601 14.27 16.07 24.94
C SER A 601 13.90 14.77 24.23
N ASP A 602 13.54 13.74 25.00
CA ASP A 602 13.26 12.40 24.48
C ASP A 602 11.83 12.29 23.95
N LEU A 603 11.67 12.69 22.69
CA LEU A 603 10.40 12.55 21.96
C LEU A 603 9.98 11.08 21.75
N ALA A 604 10.84 10.08 22.03
CA ALA A 604 10.51 8.67 21.86
C ALA A 604 9.89 8.03 23.10
N THR A 605 10.30 8.40 24.33
CA THR A 605 9.74 7.82 25.56
C THR A 605 9.16 8.81 26.57
N SER A 606 9.48 10.11 26.52
CA SER A 606 8.78 11.13 27.33
C SER A 606 7.53 11.67 26.61
N PRO A 607 6.32 11.46 27.16
CA PRO A 607 5.13 12.13 26.66
C PRO A 607 5.17 13.63 26.92
N ALA A 608 5.83 14.08 27.99
CA ALA A 608 5.92 15.49 28.35
C ALA A 608 6.67 16.26 27.28
N ASP A 609 7.85 15.77 26.86
CA ASP A 609 8.66 16.40 25.82
C ASP A 609 7.91 16.42 24.49
N ALA A 610 7.22 15.32 24.13
CA ALA A 610 6.38 15.28 22.94
C ALA A 610 5.25 16.34 22.99
N ILE A 611 4.58 16.50 24.13
CA ILE A 611 3.53 17.51 24.36
C ILE A 611 4.07 18.94 24.23
N GLY A 612 5.17 19.26 24.92
CA GLY A 612 5.80 20.57 24.87
C GLY A 612 6.30 20.91 23.47
N SER A 613 6.90 19.94 22.79
CA SER A 613 7.46 20.09 21.45
C SER A 613 6.39 20.32 20.38
N ILE A 614 5.22 19.68 20.49
CA ILE A 614 4.06 19.96 19.63
C ILE A 614 3.54 21.39 19.88
N GLY A 615 3.39 21.80 21.14
CA GLY A 615 2.97 23.16 21.48
C GLY A 615 3.93 24.22 20.93
N ASN A 616 5.24 24.01 21.12
CA ASN A 616 6.30 24.87 20.61
C ASN A 616 6.30 24.94 19.07
N PHE A 617 6.19 23.79 18.39
CA PHE A 617 6.09 23.72 16.93
C PHE A 617 4.93 24.55 16.39
N LEU A 618 3.72 24.39 16.95
CA LEU A 618 2.52 25.08 16.47
C LEU A 618 2.62 26.59 16.73
N LYS A 619 3.08 27.01 17.92
CA LYS A 619 3.36 28.43 18.23
C LYS A 619 4.38 29.03 17.25
N ALA A 620 5.47 28.33 16.98
CA ALA A 620 6.52 28.79 16.07
C ALA A 620 6.10 28.84 14.59
N HIS A 621 5.01 28.16 14.20
CA HIS A 621 4.38 28.27 12.88
C HIS A 621 3.21 29.27 12.84
N GLY A 622 2.94 29.99 13.94
CA GLY A 622 1.95 31.07 13.98
C GLY A 622 0.56 30.64 14.46
N TRP A 623 0.47 29.69 15.40
CA TRP A 623 -0.79 29.39 16.11
C TRP A 623 -1.28 30.62 16.90
N ALA A 624 -2.52 31.03 16.64
CA ALA A 624 -3.17 32.15 17.32
C ALA A 624 -3.97 31.64 18.53
N ARG A 625 -3.59 32.08 19.74
CA ARG A 625 -4.25 31.68 20.99
C ARG A 625 -5.72 32.11 21.00
N GLY A 626 -6.62 31.17 21.26
CA GLY A 626 -8.06 31.41 21.40
C GLY A 626 -8.83 31.56 20.08
N GLU A 627 -8.13 31.66 18.94
CA GLU A 627 -8.78 31.72 17.62
C GLU A 627 -9.32 30.34 17.19
N PRO A 628 -10.43 30.28 16.45
CA PRO A 628 -10.98 29.02 15.96
C PRO A 628 -10.05 28.35 14.94
N VAL A 629 -10.19 27.03 14.78
CA VAL A 629 -9.48 26.27 13.75
C VAL A 629 -10.18 26.42 12.40
N ALA A 630 -11.44 26.01 12.33
CA ALA A 630 -12.31 26.15 11.17
C ALA A 630 -13.79 26.10 11.61
N TYR A 631 -14.69 26.50 10.71
CA TYR A 631 -16.14 26.33 10.83
C TYR A 631 -16.68 25.52 9.65
N SER A 632 -17.69 24.69 9.87
CA SER A 632 -18.50 24.12 8.78
C SER A 632 -19.20 25.23 7.99
N ALA A 633 -19.50 24.98 6.72
CA ALA A 633 -20.13 25.96 5.84
C ALA A 633 -21.12 25.32 4.86
N GLU A 634 -22.15 26.09 4.51
CA GLU A 634 -23.02 25.82 3.36
C GLU A 634 -22.45 26.54 2.12
N VAL A 635 -22.61 25.95 0.93
CA VAL A 635 -22.22 26.57 -0.34
C VAL A 635 -23.39 26.54 -1.33
N ASN A 636 -23.53 27.61 -2.11
CA ASN A 636 -24.58 27.79 -3.11
C ASN A 636 -23.99 28.32 -4.42
N GLY A 637 -24.57 27.92 -5.56
CA GLY A 637 -24.03 28.28 -6.88
C GLY A 637 -22.62 27.71 -7.10
N GLU A 638 -21.79 28.44 -7.84
CA GLU A 638 -20.46 27.95 -8.27
C GLU A 638 -19.28 28.85 -7.83
N GLY A 639 -19.56 30.06 -7.32
CA GLY A 639 -18.52 31.06 -6.98
C GLY A 639 -17.54 30.60 -5.90
N TRP A 640 -17.97 29.65 -5.06
CA TRP A 640 -17.18 29.07 -3.98
C TRP A 640 -15.97 28.27 -4.48
N ARG A 641 -15.99 27.73 -5.71
CA ARG A 641 -14.86 26.94 -6.26
C ARG A 641 -13.59 27.77 -6.32
N LYS A 642 -13.70 29.05 -6.67
CA LYS A 642 -12.60 30.03 -6.65
C LYS A 642 -11.93 30.16 -5.27
N LEU A 643 -12.66 29.92 -4.18
CA LEU A 643 -12.12 29.95 -2.81
C LEU A 643 -11.45 28.63 -2.44
N ALA A 644 -11.95 27.49 -2.92
CA ALA A 644 -11.34 26.18 -2.72
C ALA A 644 -10.03 26.04 -3.54
N GLU A 645 -10.04 26.51 -4.79
CA GLU A 645 -8.90 26.53 -5.71
C GLU A 645 -7.76 27.45 -5.24
N ALA A 646 -8.06 28.50 -4.45
CA ALA A 646 -7.06 29.36 -3.83
C ALA A 646 -6.17 28.64 -2.79
N GLY A 647 -6.62 27.49 -2.29
CA GLY A 647 -5.89 26.64 -1.36
C GLY A 647 -5.97 27.10 0.10
N VAL A 648 -5.35 26.31 0.98
CA VAL A 648 -5.56 26.35 2.44
C VAL A 648 -4.91 27.53 3.18
N ALA A 649 -4.30 28.49 2.48
CA ALA A 649 -3.76 29.70 3.11
C ALA A 649 -4.88 30.75 3.27
N PRO A 650 -5.11 31.33 4.46
CA PRO A 650 -6.25 32.22 4.71
C PRO A 650 -6.10 33.57 3.98
N ALA A 651 -6.50 33.61 2.72
CA ALA A 651 -6.26 34.72 1.79
C ALA A 651 -7.45 35.67 1.62
N SER A 652 -8.69 35.16 1.63
CA SER A 652 -9.90 35.99 1.47
C SER A 652 -10.39 36.57 2.79
N ARG A 653 -11.12 37.68 2.74
CA ARG A 653 -11.88 38.21 3.90
C ARG A 653 -13.23 37.52 4.03
N ALA A 654 -13.73 37.39 5.26
CA ALA A 654 -15.07 36.86 5.54
C ALA A 654 -16.20 37.61 4.79
N ALA A 655 -16.02 38.92 4.56
CA ALA A 655 -16.94 39.75 3.76
C ALA A 655 -17.13 39.27 2.31
N GLU A 656 -16.14 38.59 1.73
CA GLU A 656 -16.18 38.11 0.33
C GLU A 656 -17.04 36.83 0.18
N LEU A 657 -17.20 36.05 1.26
CA LEU A 657 -17.78 34.70 1.26
C LEU A 657 -19.21 34.70 0.70
N ALA A 658 -20.07 35.60 1.20
CA ALA A 658 -21.48 35.64 0.82
C ALA A 658 -21.66 35.99 -0.67
N GLY A 659 -20.83 36.88 -1.22
CA GLY A 659 -20.82 37.23 -2.64
C GLY A 659 -20.32 36.11 -3.56
N LEU A 660 -19.68 35.08 -2.99
CA LEU A 660 -19.23 33.87 -3.66
C LEU A 660 -20.10 32.64 -3.30
N GLY A 661 -21.23 32.85 -2.63
CA GLY A 661 -22.20 31.81 -2.29
C GLY A 661 -21.85 30.95 -1.07
N VAL A 662 -20.82 31.32 -0.29
CA VAL A 662 -20.40 30.61 0.92
C VAL A 662 -21.03 31.24 2.16
N LYS A 663 -21.66 30.40 3.01
CA LYS A 663 -22.24 30.80 4.29
C LYS A 663 -21.62 29.94 5.42
N PRO A 664 -20.73 30.48 6.27
CA PRO A 664 -20.21 29.76 7.42
C PRO A 664 -21.32 29.52 8.47
N ALA A 665 -21.24 28.41 9.20
CA ALA A 665 -22.17 28.05 10.27
C ALA A 665 -22.12 29.01 11.48
N VAL A 666 -21.04 29.78 11.61
CA VAL A 666 -20.87 30.84 12.62
C VAL A 666 -20.53 32.15 11.91
N PRO A 667 -21.25 33.26 12.16
CA PRO A 667 -20.89 34.57 11.61
C PRO A 667 -19.51 35.03 12.10
N MET A 668 -18.72 35.62 11.21
CA MET A 668 -17.37 36.11 11.50
C MET A 668 -17.27 37.63 11.26
N PRO A 669 -16.35 38.34 11.95
CA PRO A 669 -16.03 39.73 11.63
C PRO A 669 -15.66 39.91 10.14
N PRO A 670 -16.12 40.96 9.45
CA PRO A 670 -15.96 41.11 7.99
C PRO A 670 -14.52 40.98 7.48
N ASP A 671 -13.54 41.46 8.25
CA ASP A 671 -12.12 41.48 7.89
C ASP A 671 -11.33 40.21 8.27
N THR A 672 -11.97 39.23 8.92
CA THR A 672 -11.34 37.95 9.28
C THR A 672 -10.81 37.25 8.04
N ARG A 673 -9.52 36.90 8.07
CA ARG A 673 -8.86 36.16 6.98
C ARG A 673 -9.19 34.68 7.06
N CYS A 674 -9.62 34.11 5.93
CA CYS A 674 -10.07 32.73 5.83
C CYS A 674 -9.79 32.14 4.44
N ALA A 675 -9.89 30.82 4.33
CA ALA A 675 -9.95 30.07 3.07
C ALA A 675 -11.11 29.07 3.10
N LEU A 676 -11.58 28.60 1.95
CA LEU A 676 -12.51 27.48 1.88
C LEU A 676 -11.72 26.20 1.60
N ILE A 677 -12.12 25.08 2.23
CA ILE A 677 -11.75 23.75 1.75
C ILE A 677 -13.01 22.94 1.47
N GLU A 678 -12.90 22.07 0.47
CA GLU A 678 -13.83 20.98 0.23
C GLU A 678 -13.21 19.68 0.76
N LEU A 679 -14.02 18.88 1.45
CA LEU A 679 -13.66 17.54 1.91
C LEU A 679 -14.65 16.54 1.29
N GLU A 680 -14.34 16.16 0.05
CA GLU A 680 -15.17 15.33 -0.82
C GLU A 680 -15.48 13.95 -0.21
N THR A 681 -16.62 13.37 -0.59
CA THR A 681 -16.85 11.93 -0.46
C THR A 681 -17.70 11.44 -1.64
N PRO A 682 -17.16 10.61 -2.54
CA PRO A 682 -17.87 10.14 -3.72
C PRO A 682 -19.25 9.56 -3.40
N GLY A 683 -20.28 10.03 -4.12
CA GLY A 683 -21.68 9.63 -3.91
C GLY A 683 -22.42 10.37 -2.78
N HIS A 684 -21.74 11.25 -2.03
CA HIS A 684 -22.31 12.02 -0.93
C HIS A 684 -22.02 13.53 -1.09
N PRO A 685 -22.79 14.42 -0.44
CA PRO A 685 -22.43 15.84 -0.34
C PRO A 685 -21.08 16.03 0.36
N SER A 686 -20.23 16.91 -0.19
CA SER A 686 -18.93 17.25 0.39
C SER A 686 -19.06 18.04 1.70
N ASP A 687 -18.12 17.82 2.62
CA ASP A 687 -18.00 18.58 3.89
C ASP A 687 -17.20 19.86 3.61
N PHE A 688 -17.91 20.99 3.46
CA PHE A 688 -17.31 22.29 3.22
C PHE A 688 -16.94 22.99 4.54
N ARG A 689 -15.71 23.50 4.60
CA ARG A 689 -15.20 24.17 5.81
C ARG A 689 -14.51 25.48 5.48
N VAL A 690 -14.93 26.54 6.16
CA VAL A 690 -14.22 27.82 6.18
C VAL A 690 -13.12 27.74 7.23
N THR A 691 -11.88 27.72 6.75
CA THR A 691 -10.66 27.48 7.52
C THR A 691 -9.95 28.78 7.88
N LEU A 692 -9.40 28.83 9.08
CA LEU A 692 -8.69 30.00 9.62
C LEU A 692 -7.20 29.70 9.79
N GLN A 693 -6.45 30.68 10.32
CA GLN A 693 -5.02 30.59 10.58
C GLN A 693 -4.62 29.30 11.33
N ASN A 694 -5.39 28.89 12.35
CA ASN A 694 -5.05 27.69 13.13
C ASN A 694 -5.18 26.38 12.32
N PHE A 695 -6.11 26.28 11.36
CA PHE A 695 -6.15 25.14 10.43
C PHE A 695 -4.94 25.16 9.48
N PHE A 696 -4.57 26.33 8.95
CA PHE A 696 -3.36 26.48 8.14
C PHE A 696 -2.10 26.06 8.91
N VAL A 697 -2.01 26.38 10.20
CA VAL A 697 -0.92 25.94 11.10
C VAL A 697 -0.90 24.42 11.25
N LEU A 698 -2.04 23.74 11.41
CA LEU A 698 -2.10 22.27 11.41
C LEU A 698 -1.53 21.68 10.10
N THR A 699 -1.83 22.30 8.94
CA THR A 699 -1.23 21.85 7.65
C THR A 699 0.27 22.12 7.51
N ARG A 700 0.92 22.77 8.49
CA ARG A 700 2.39 22.88 8.54
C ARG A 700 3.04 21.66 9.17
N TYR A 701 2.29 20.92 10.00
CA TYR A 701 2.70 19.65 10.61
C TYR A 701 2.76 18.54 9.55
N ASN A 702 1.64 18.32 8.86
CA ASN A 702 1.55 17.49 7.65
C ASN A 702 0.73 18.25 6.60
N ARG A 703 1.21 18.30 5.34
CA ARG A 703 0.67 19.16 4.26
C ARG A 703 -0.58 18.56 3.60
N SER A 704 -1.59 18.26 4.39
CA SER A 704 -2.85 17.63 3.96
C SER A 704 -4.06 18.27 4.65
N ASN A 705 -5.08 18.62 3.87
CA ASN A 705 -6.35 19.11 4.41
C ASN A 705 -7.09 18.01 5.18
N LEU A 706 -7.02 16.76 4.69
CA LEU A 706 -7.59 15.59 5.36
C LEU A 706 -6.94 15.36 6.73
N TYR A 707 -5.61 15.51 6.84
CA TYR A 707 -4.88 15.42 8.10
C TYR A 707 -5.35 16.49 9.10
N ALA A 708 -5.35 17.76 8.69
CA ALA A 708 -5.72 18.86 9.57
C ALA A 708 -7.19 18.77 10.01
N ALA A 709 -8.09 18.33 9.13
CA ALA A 709 -9.47 18.02 9.46
C ALA A 709 -9.59 16.83 10.43
N ALA A 710 -8.83 15.75 10.24
CA ALA A 710 -8.86 14.58 11.13
C ALA A 710 -8.31 14.89 12.54
N VAL A 711 -7.27 15.72 12.65
CA VAL A 711 -6.77 16.24 13.94
C VAL A 711 -7.86 17.07 14.63
N MET A 712 -8.52 17.98 13.91
CA MET A 712 -9.57 18.84 14.45
C MET A 712 -10.81 18.03 14.90
N ASP A 713 -11.26 17.08 14.08
CA ASP A 713 -12.41 16.24 14.40
C ASP A 713 -12.11 15.28 15.56
N LEU A 714 -10.91 14.69 15.62
CA LEU A 714 -10.50 13.85 16.76
C LEU A 714 -10.41 14.68 18.05
N ALA A 715 -9.85 15.90 18.00
CA ALA A 715 -9.82 16.82 19.12
C ALA A 715 -11.24 17.15 19.64
N ALA A 716 -12.20 17.37 18.73
CA ALA A 716 -13.59 17.64 19.10
C ALA A 716 -14.28 16.45 19.80
N GLU A 717 -14.12 15.22 19.29
CA GLU A 717 -14.68 14.04 19.97
C GLU A 717 -13.96 13.73 21.30
N LEU A 718 -12.65 13.98 21.40
CA LEU A 718 -11.88 13.86 22.65
C LEU A 718 -12.37 14.84 23.72
N ALA A 719 -12.62 16.10 23.34
CA ALA A 719 -13.13 17.13 24.25
C ALA A 719 -14.54 16.79 24.75
N ARG A 720 -15.40 16.21 23.89
CA ARG A 720 -16.73 15.68 24.27
C ARG A 720 -16.65 14.46 25.19
N ALA A 721 -15.70 13.56 24.94
CA ALA A 721 -15.57 12.30 25.67
C ALA A 721 -14.87 12.43 27.04
N ARG A 722 -14.22 13.57 27.34
CA ARG A 722 -13.53 13.84 28.61
C ARG A 722 -14.45 14.61 29.58
N PRO A 723 -14.94 13.99 30.68
CA PRO A 723 -15.81 14.69 31.62
C PRO A 723 -15.10 15.89 32.26
N GLY A 724 -15.77 17.05 32.27
CA GLY A 724 -15.24 18.28 32.87
C GLY A 724 -14.31 19.11 31.97
N SER A 725 -14.01 18.68 30.74
CA SER A 725 -13.44 19.58 29.74
C SER A 725 -14.43 20.71 29.40
N PRO A 726 -13.95 21.93 29.08
CA PRO A 726 -14.81 22.96 28.49
C PRO A 726 -15.38 22.45 27.17
N ALA A 727 -16.66 22.71 26.91
CA ALA A 727 -17.30 22.28 25.68
C ALA A 727 -16.65 22.96 24.46
N PRO A 728 -16.30 22.22 23.38
CA PRO A 728 -15.85 22.85 22.15
C PRO A 728 -16.95 23.76 21.58
N PRO A 729 -16.61 24.82 20.83
CA PRO A 729 -17.60 25.68 20.21
C PRO A 729 -18.55 24.84 19.33
N PRO A 730 -19.87 25.16 19.33
CA PRO A 730 -20.87 24.28 18.72
C PRO A 730 -20.62 24.13 17.22
N ASN A 731 -20.72 22.89 16.74
CA ASN A 731 -20.77 22.57 15.32
C ASN A 731 -22.20 22.14 14.94
N PRO A 732 -23.08 23.06 14.50
CA PRO A 732 -24.48 22.79 14.21
C PRO A 732 -24.61 22.12 12.84
N GLY A 733 -24.49 20.79 12.81
CA GLY A 733 -24.57 20.01 11.56
C GLY A 733 -24.99 18.55 11.70
N LYS A 734 -25.44 18.11 12.89
CA LYS A 734 -25.97 16.76 13.15
C LYS A 734 -27.10 16.76 14.19
N GLU A 735 -28.29 17.15 13.75
CA GLU A 735 -29.51 16.50 14.23
C GLU A 735 -29.87 15.34 13.30
N ASN A 736 -30.78 14.45 13.73
CA ASN A 736 -30.92 13.12 13.12
C ASN A 736 -31.49 13.15 11.69
N SER A 737 -30.85 12.39 10.79
CA SER A 737 -31.40 11.85 9.53
C SER A 737 -30.59 10.60 9.15
#